data_AF-A0A835JRZ9-F1
#
_entry.id   AF-A0A835JRZ9-F1
#
_cell.length_a   1.000
_cell.length_b   1.000
_cell.length_c   1.000
_cell.angle_alpha   90.00
_cell.angle_beta   90.00
_cell.angle_gamma   90.00
#
_symmetry.space_group_name_H-M   'P 1'
#
loop_
_entity.id
_entity.type
_entity.pdbx_description
1 polymer ?
#
loop_
_entity_poly.entity_id
_entity_poly.type
_entity_poly.pdbx_seq_one_letter_code
_entity_poly.pdbx_strand_id
1 'polypeptide(L)'
;MAMAIAMALRRLSSSFDKPLRPALFKATSLYYMSSLPDEAVYEKEKPGVTWPKHLNAPLEVVDPQIADIIELEKARQWKGLELIPSENFTSVSVMQAVGSVMTNKYSEGYPGARYYGGNEYIDMAESLCQKRALEAFRLDPAKWGVNVQSLSGSPANFQVYTALLKPHERIMALDLPHGGHLSHGYQTDTKKISAVSIFFETMPYRLNESTGYIDYDQLEKSATLFRPKLIVAGASAYARLYDYARIRKVCDKQKAILLADMAHISGLVAAGVIPSPFEYADVVTTTTHKSLRGPRGAMIFFRKGLKEVNKQGKEVFYDYEDKINQAVFPGLQGGPHNHTIAGLAVALKQATTLEYKAYQEQVLSNCSKFAQSLVEKGYELVSGGTENHLVLVNLKNKGIDGSRVEKVLESVHIAANKNTVPGDVSAMVPGGIRMGTPALTSRGFVEEDFAKVADFFDASVKLTVKIKAETKGTKLKDFLVTMQSAHFQSEISKLRHEVEEYAKQFPTIGFNKETMKILAVSVQELQRRFDAEHEVGSQHLVKHTRIFLEFCCYQALHHVITTRSDYLSDKDFRRFTYDMMLAWDSPTHVLPVNDSPQNETSISPSEQQEEDEDGWSLFYSTTTSMAVQVDDTITVGQEAFARIAPACPAVADVITVHNLFDSLTTSSDSRLHFLIYDKYLRSLDKIIRTAKSTPGPLISNLQLAEGEIILDVDGTVPIQPVLQHIGISAWPGRLTLTNHAIYFESLGVGSYDKAVIYDLASEMKQIIKPELTGPMGARIFDKAVMYKSASVAEPVYFEFPEFKGNSRRDYWLDVCLEILHAHRFIQKNNFNETQQLEVLARAILGIFRCRAVREALCCFSSHYKTLLAFKLAESLPRGDMILETLSSRLALLNATPVSGSPHGKQQLRLSPVALLTLCQLGFTLQKEANLGLEVLEFGDLWAGETNPLEIAVKQSVSDTGKAEAARATVDKVKVEGIDTNVAVMKELLFPVIESASRLHHLASWEDPFKSMVFLVLSCCAILWGWTRYILPSIFVWCAVLMLGRRYVSKKMPLEAFRVTTPPNKNAVERLLTLQEAITEVEGLIQRANIVLLKLRAILLAVLPQATERVALLMIFVAAVLAFASMHHLILLVFLEAFTREMPYRKESSGRWLRRLREWWVRIPAAPVELIKQDDKKGK
;
A
#
# COMPACT_ATOMS: atom_id res chain seq x y z
N MET A 1 -52.27 -25.01 -42.02
CA MET A 1 -51.48 -24.75 -40.78
C MET A 1 -50.68 -25.96 -40.28
N ALA A 2 -51.00 -27.21 -40.64
CA ALA A 2 -50.16 -28.39 -40.36
C ALA A 2 -49.03 -28.67 -41.39
N MET A 3 -48.94 -27.89 -42.47
CA MET A 3 -48.00 -28.13 -43.59
C MET A 3 -46.83 -27.13 -43.62
N ALA A 4 -46.87 -26.06 -42.83
CA ALA A 4 -45.77 -25.10 -42.66
C ALA A 4 -44.76 -25.55 -41.59
N ILE A 5 -45.19 -26.38 -40.64
CA ILE A 5 -44.33 -26.92 -39.56
C ILE A 5 -43.50 -28.13 -40.06
N ALA A 6 -43.96 -28.83 -41.11
CA ALA A 6 -43.26 -29.98 -41.69
C ALA A 6 -42.09 -29.61 -42.65
N MET A 7 -42.02 -28.37 -43.15
CA MET A 7 -40.92 -27.92 -44.02
C MET A 7 -39.74 -27.28 -43.27
N ALA A 8 -39.94 -26.83 -42.02
CA ALA A 8 -38.85 -26.26 -41.20
C ALA A 8 -37.97 -27.31 -40.51
N LEU A 9 -38.51 -28.50 -40.23
CA LEU A 9 -37.79 -29.58 -39.53
C LEU A 9 -36.99 -30.52 -40.44
N ARG A 10 -37.03 -30.34 -41.77
CA ARG A 10 -36.31 -31.17 -42.75
C ARG A 10 -34.99 -30.56 -43.27
N ARG A 11 -34.60 -29.38 -42.78
CA ARG A 11 -33.35 -28.68 -43.18
C ARG A 11 -32.21 -28.76 -42.15
N LEU A 12 -32.37 -29.53 -41.07
CA LEU A 12 -31.37 -29.63 -39.99
C LEU A 12 -30.79 -31.04 -39.77
N SER A 13 -31.03 -32.00 -40.68
CA SER A 13 -30.32 -33.28 -40.66
C SER A 13 -29.85 -33.67 -42.05
N SER A 14 -28.56 -33.99 -42.17
CA SER A 14 -27.80 -34.48 -43.34
C SER A 14 -27.10 -33.43 -44.22
N SER A 15 -25.88 -33.05 -43.82
CA SER A 15 -24.68 -33.31 -44.64
C SER A 15 -23.41 -33.09 -43.81
N PHE A 16 -22.84 -34.17 -43.28
CA PHE A 16 -21.41 -34.25 -42.97
C PHE A 16 -20.71 -34.69 -44.26
N ASP A 17 -19.67 -33.96 -44.71
CA ASP A 17 -18.42 -34.54 -45.25
C ASP A 17 -17.40 -33.45 -45.67
N LYS A 18 -16.40 -33.22 -44.80
CA LYS A 18 -14.96 -32.84 -44.98
C LYS A 18 -14.54 -31.69 -45.94
N PRO A 19 -13.28 -31.18 -45.85
CA PRO A 19 -12.42 -30.86 -44.70
C PRO A 19 -11.87 -29.41 -44.77
N LEU A 20 -11.65 -28.74 -43.64
CA LEU A 20 -10.89 -27.46 -43.64
C LEU A 20 -9.79 -27.46 -42.57
N ARG A 21 -8.61 -27.04 -43.04
CA ARG A 21 -7.29 -27.01 -42.40
C ARG A 21 -7.23 -26.08 -41.18
N PRO A 22 -6.23 -26.27 -40.28
CA PRO A 22 -6.21 -25.65 -38.96
C PRO A 22 -5.78 -24.18 -39.05
N ALA A 23 -6.64 -23.27 -38.61
CA ALA A 23 -6.26 -21.89 -38.33
C ALA A 23 -5.64 -21.80 -36.93
N LEU A 24 -4.45 -21.19 -36.87
CA LEU A 24 -3.68 -20.94 -35.67
C LEU A 24 -4.51 -20.21 -34.60
N PHE A 25 -4.78 -20.88 -33.48
CA PHE A 25 -5.11 -20.19 -32.23
C PHE A 25 -3.80 -19.77 -31.56
N LYS A 26 -3.53 -18.46 -31.57
CA LYS A 26 -2.58 -17.83 -30.64
C LYS A 26 -3.11 -18.04 -29.23
N ALA A 27 -2.33 -18.76 -28.43
CA ALA A 27 -2.57 -18.93 -27.00
C ALA A 27 -2.35 -17.60 -26.29
N THR A 28 -3.43 -16.94 -25.89
CA THR A 28 -3.43 -15.91 -24.86
C THR A 28 -3.74 -16.56 -23.52
N SER A 29 -2.90 -16.22 -22.53
CA SER A 29 -2.89 -16.75 -21.16
C SER A 29 -4.26 -16.66 -20.48
N LEU A 30 -4.90 -17.81 -20.29
CA LEU A 30 -6.05 -17.98 -19.39
C LEU A 30 -5.51 -18.16 -17.96
N TYR A 31 -5.37 -17.04 -17.23
CA TYR A 31 -5.30 -17.08 -15.77
C TYR A 31 -6.64 -17.61 -15.26
N TYR A 32 -6.66 -18.88 -14.87
CA TYR A 32 -7.78 -19.50 -14.18
C TYR A 32 -7.73 -19.06 -12.70
N MET A 33 -8.22 -17.87 -12.41
CA MET A 33 -8.75 -17.62 -11.07
C MET A 33 -9.98 -18.51 -10.92
N SER A 34 -10.01 -19.29 -9.84
CA SER A 34 -11.23 -19.91 -9.37
C SER A 34 -12.35 -18.88 -9.43
N SER A 35 -13.35 -19.12 -10.27
CA SER A 35 -14.59 -18.35 -10.27
C SER A 35 -15.14 -18.39 -8.85
N LEU A 36 -14.98 -17.30 -8.10
CA LEU A 36 -15.86 -17.02 -6.97
C LEU A 36 -17.28 -17.14 -7.55
N PRO A 37 -18.17 -17.96 -6.97
CA PRO A 37 -19.52 -18.06 -7.47
C PRO A 37 -20.12 -16.66 -7.50
N ASP A 38 -20.74 -16.29 -8.63
CA ASP A 38 -21.50 -15.05 -8.79
C ASP A 38 -22.30 -14.79 -7.51
N GLU A 39 -22.00 -13.71 -6.79
CA GLU A 39 -22.78 -13.30 -5.60
C GLU A 39 -24.28 -13.19 -5.93
N ALA A 40 -24.62 -12.95 -7.20
CA ALA A 40 -25.97 -12.93 -7.74
C ALA A 40 -26.77 -14.25 -7.57
N VAL A 41 -26.13 -15.40 -7.37
CA VAL A 41 -26.84 -16.68 -7.16
C VAL A 41 -27.32 -16.83 -5.70
N TYR A 42 -26.62 -16.21 -4.75
CA TYR A 42 -26.94 -16.29 -3.32
C TYR A 42 -27.95 -15.25 -2.85
N GLU A 43 -28.27 -14.23 -3.66
CA GLU A 43 -29.36 -13.28 -3.36
C GLU A 43 -30.77 -13.91 -3.37
N LYS A 44 -30.90 -15.17 -3.82
CA LYS A 44 -32.14 -15.97 -3.73
C LYS A 44 -32.14 -16.97 -2.57
N GLU A 45 -31.32 -16.76 -1.54
CA GLU A 45 -31.25 -17.69 -0.40
C GLU A 45 -32.54 -17.72 0.42
N LYS A 46 -33.01 -18.93 0.74
CA LYS A 46 -34.12 -19.16 1.67
C LYS A 46 -33.66 -18.76 3.08
N PRO A 47 -34.41 -17.91 3.80
CA PRO A 47 -34.06 -17.57 5.18
C PRO A 47 -33.99 -18.85 6.03
N GLY A 48 -32.84 -19.10 6.65
CA GLY A 48 -32.56 -20.28 7.48
C GLY A 48 -31.62 -21.32 6.87
N VAL A 49 -31.23 -21.21 5.60
CA VAL A 49 -30.26 -22.12 4.95
C VAL A 49 -28.90 -21.43 4.82
N THR A 50 -27.99 -21.67 5.76
CA THR A 50 -26.68 -20.98 5.83
C THR A 50 -25.49 -21.87 5.47
N TRP A 51 -25.67 -23.20 5.48
CA TRP A 51 -24.59 -24.15 5.24
C TRP A 51 -23.96 -24.09 3.83
N PRO A 52 -24.66 -23.77 2.72
CA PRO A 52 -24.00 -23.70 1.41
C PRO A 52 -22.99 -22.56 1.35
N LYS A 53 -23.35 -21.41 1.91
CA LYS A 53 -22.43 -20.27 2.07
C LYS A 53 -21.22 -20.64 2.91
N HIS A 54 -21.43 -21.37 4.01
CA HIS A 54 -20.33 -21.82 4.87
C HIS A 54 -19.39 -22.83 4.16
N LEU A 55 -19.93 -23.80 3.42
CA LEU A 55 -19.15 -24.82 2.70
C LEU A 55 -18.33 -24.24 1.53
N ASN A 56 -18.76 -23.10 0.97
CA ASN A 56 -18.09 -22.43 -0.13
C ASN A 56 -17.23 -21.23 0.32
N ALA A 57 -17.19 -20.93 1.62
CA ALA A 57 -16.35 -19.86 2.15
C ALA A 57 -14.87 -20.29 2.17
N PRO A 58 -13.94 -19.34 1.97
CA PRO A 58 -12.51 -19.64 1.98
C PRO A 58 -12.01 -19.98 3.39
N LEU A 59 -10.90 -20.71 3.48
CA LEU A 59 -10.35 -21.21 4.74
C LEU A 59 -10.10 -20.08 5.75
N GLU A 60 -9.64 -18.92 5.28
CA GLU A 60 -9.33 -17.76 6.11
C GLU A 60 -10.59 -17.17 6.79
N VAL A 61 -11.77 -17.45 6.25
CA VAL A 61 -13.07 -17.05 6.83
C VAL A 61 -13.64 -18.17 7.71
N VAL A 62 -13.56 -19.42 7.25
CA VAL A 62 -14.12 -20.58 7.96
C VAL A 62 -13.31 -20.93 9.22
N ASP A 63 -11.98 -20.94 9.09
CA ASP A 63 -11.04 -21.32 10.14
C ASP A 63 -9.75 -20.48 10.08
N PRO A 64 -9.77 -19.26 10.63
CA PRO A 64 -8.60 -18.39 10.63
C PRO A 64 -7.43 -18.96 11.45
N GLN A 65 -7.68 -19.85 12.42
CA GLN A 65 -6.63 -20.45 13.24
C GLN A 65 -5.80 -21.45 12.42
N ILE A 66 -6.46 -22.31 11.65
CA ILE A 66 -5.77 -23.22 10.73
C ILE A 66 -5.08 -22.43 9.62
N ALA A 67 -5.69 -21.35 9.11
CA ALA A 67 -5.03 -20.48 8.14
C ALA A 67 -3.72 -19.89 8.69
N ASP A 68 -3.71 -19.42 9.94
CA ASP A 68 -2.50 -18.88 10.58
C ASP A 68 -1.42 -19.94 10.81
N ILE A 69 -1.80 -21.16 11.20
CA ILE A 69 -0.85 -22.28 11.33
C ILE A 69 -0.19 -22.60 9.99
N ILE A 70 -0.95 -22.58 8.88
CA ILE A 70 -0.41 -22.80 7.53
C ILE A 70 0.55 -21.66 7.14
N GLU A 71 0.22 -20.40 7.44
CA GLU A 71 1.12 -19.27 7.16
C GLU A 71 2.42 -19.33 7.97
N LEU A 72 2.36 -19.76 9.23
CA LEU A 72 3.55 -20.00 10.06
C LEU A 72 4.43 -21.12 9.49
N GLU A 73 3.84 -22.21 9.01
CA GLU A 73 4.59 -23.30 8.37
C GLU A 73 5.20 -22.86 7.03
N LYS A 74 4.49 -22.06 6.22
CA LYS A 74 5.07 -21.45 5.01
C LYS A 74 6.28 -20.58 5.35
N ALA A 75 6.19 -19.76 6.41
CA ALA A 75 7.30 -18.94 6.88
C ALA A 75 8.48 -19.80 7.38
N ARG A 76 8.22 -20.90 8.08
CA ARG A 76 9.25 -21.86 8.51
C ARG A 76 9.99 -22.46 7.32
N GLN A 77 9.26 -22.96 6.31
CA GLN A 77 9.83 -23.54 5.08
C GLN A 77 10.62 -22.54 4.25
N TRP A 78 10.20 -21.26 4.25
CA TRP A 78 10.91 -20.19 3.57
C TRP A 78 12.22 -19.82 4.26
N LYS A 79 12.21 -19.72 5.59
CA LYS A 79 13.33 -19.23 6.40
C LYS A 79 14.32 -20.33 6.83
N GLY A 80 13.93 -21.60 6.77
CA GLY A 80 14.74 -22.73 7.23
C GLY A 80 15.61 -23.37 6.16
N LEU A 81 16.69 -24.02 6.61
CA LEU A 81 17.47 -24.96 5.81
C LEU A 81 16.96 -26.39 6.02
N GLU A 82 16.07 -26.83 5.13
CA GLU A 82 15.43 -28.15 5.19
C GLU A 82 16.35 -29.26 4.66
N LEU A 83 17.05 -29.96 5.56
CA LEU A 83 18.02 -31.01 5.24
C LEU A 83 17.50 -32.42 5.50
N ILE A 84 16.25 -32.61 5.90
CA ILE A 84 15.68 -33.95 6.07
C ILE A 84 15.60 -34.63 4.68
N PRO A 85 16.34 -35.73 4.40
CA PRO A 85 16.46 -36.29 3.04
C PRO A 85 15.19 -36.98 2.52
N SER A 86 14.18 -37.13 3.39
CA SER A 86 12.86 -37.65 3.04
C SER A 86 11.83 -36.55 2.76
N GLU A 87 12.19 -35.29 2.95
CA GLU A 87 11.34 -34.14 2.66
C GLU A 87 11.67 -33.53 1.31
N ASN A 88 10.71 -32.80 0.77
CA ASN A 88 10.82 -32.04 -0.46
C ASN A 88 9.69 -31.00 -0.51
N PHE A 89 9.83 -30.02 -1.39
CA PHE A 89 8.76 -29.07 -1.68
C PHE A 89 8.04 -29.49 -2.97
N THR A 90 6.76 -29.83 -2.88
CA THR A 90 5.98 -30.23 -4.06
C THR A 90 5.50 -29.00 -4.85
N SER A 91 5.13 -29.19 -6.11
CA SER A 91 4.73 -28.09 -6.99
C SER A 91 3.31 -27.60 -6.70
N VAL A 92 3.05 -26.33 -7.01
CA VAL A 92 1.71 -25.71 -6.91
C VAL A 92 0.66 -26.55 -7.64
N SER A 93 0.98 -27.02 -8.85
CA SER A 93 0.07 -27.84 -9.66
C SER A 93 -0.28 -29.19 -9.03
N VAL A 94 0.64 -29.78 -8.25
CA VAL A 94 0.34 -31.01 -7.48
C VAL A 94 -0.62 -30.68 -6.34
N MET A 95 -0.35 -29.59 -5.59
CA MET A 95 -1.22 -29.18 -4.48
C MET A 95 -2.63 -28.78 -4.94
N GLN A 96 -2.75 -28.09 -6.08
CA GLN A 96 -4.05 -27.75 -6.67
C GLN A 96 -4.88 -28.99 -7.01
N ALA A 97 -4.25 -30.04 -7.57
CA ALA A 97 -4.94 -31.30 -7.83
C ALA A 97 -5.34 -32.04 -6.54
N VAL A 98 -4.49 -32.00 -5.50
CA VAL A 98 -4.78 -32.59 -4.18
C VAL A 98 -5.91 -31.85 -3.46
N GLY A 99 -5.99 -30.53 -3.56
CA GLY A 99 -7.06 -29.70 -2.99
C GLY A 99 -8.33 -29.61 -3.85
N SER A 100 -8.51 -30.51 -4.82
CA SER A 100 -9.63 -30.45 -5.77
C SER A 100 -10.83 -31.31 -5.35
N VAL A 101 -11.95 -31.12 -6.06
CA VAL A 101 -13.20 -31.87 -5.88
C VAL A 101 -13.08 -33.38 -6.13
N MET A 102 -11.95 -33.85 -6.67
CA MET A 102 -11.63 -35.27 -6.80
C MET A 102 -11.70 -36.00 -5.45
N THR A 103 -11.55 -35.28 -4.33
CA THR A 103 -11.71 -35.83 -2.97
C THR A 103 -13.12 -36.34 -2.66
N ASN A 104 -14.14 -35.82 -3.34
CA ASN A 104 -15.54 -36.14 -3.04
C ASN A 104 -15.98 -37.51 -3.56
N LYS A 105 -15.27 -38.09 -4.53
CA LYS A 105 -15.74 -39.27 -5.24
C LYS A 105 -15.25 -40.56 -4.60
N TYR A 106 -16.19 -41.44 -4.29
CA TYR A 106 -15.92 -42.81 -3.87
C TYR A 106 -15.79 -43.73 -5.11
N SER A 107 -14.67 -44.46 -5.23
CA SER A 107 -14.30 -45.18 -6.46
C SER A 107 -13.70 -46.57 -6.19
N GLU A 108 -14.21 -47.30 -5.20
CA GLU A 108 -13.78 -48.68 -4.93
C GLU A 108 -13.82 -49.58 -6.18
N GLY A 109 -12.82 -50.45 -6.27
CA GLY A 109 -12.48 -51.21 -7.47
C GLY A 109 -11.37 -50.54 -8.30
N TYR A 110 -11.30 -50.90 -9.56
CA TYR A 110 -10.29 -50.44 -10.52
C TYR A 110 -10.96 -49.83 -11.77
N PRO A 111 -10.24 -49.06 -12.60
CA PRO A 111 -10.81 -48.48 -13.81
C PRO A 111 -11.54 -49.51 -14.69
N GLY A 112 -12.78 -49.22 -15.09
CA GLY A 112 -13.65 -50.14 -15.83
C GLY A 112 -14.30 -51.27 -15.01
N ALA A 113 -13.93 -51.44 -13.74
CA ALA A 113 -14.44 -52.46 -12.82
C ALA A 113 -14.71 -51.85 -11.42
N ARG A 114 -15.61 -50.85 -11.39
CA ARG A 114 -15.98 -50.13 -10.16
C ARG A 114 -17.22 -50.70 -9.51
N TYR A 115 -17.29 -50.59 -8.18
CA TYR A 115 -18.48 -50.97 -7.39
C TYR A 115 -19.56 -49.89 -7.40
N TYR A 116 -19.19 -48.65 -7.74
CA TYR A 116 -20.07 -47.48 -7.74
C TYR A 116 -20.12 -46.85 -9.13
N GLY A 117 -21.29 -46.29 -9.50
CA GLY A 117 -21.45 -45.47 -10.70
C GLY A 117 -20.78 -44.08 -10.59
N GLY A 118 -20.77 -43.34 -11.70
CA GLY A 118 -20.27 -41.95 -11.76
C GLY A 118 -18.75 -41.78 -11.75
N ASN A 119 -17.98 -42.83 -12.10
CA ASN A 119 -16.52 -42.83 -12.02
C ASN A 119 -15.80 -42.57 -13.36
N GLU A 120 -16.51 -42.16 -14.42
CA GLU A 120 -15.92 -41.93 -15.76
C GLU A 120 -14.62 -41.11 -15.72
N TYR A 121 -14.64 -39.94 -15.09
CA TYR A 121 -13.47 -39.06 -14.99
C TYR A 121 -12.44 -39.54 -13.97
N ILE A 122 -12.87 -40.30 -12.95
CA ILE A 122 -11.94 -40.92 -12.00
C ILE A 122 -11.13 -42.02 -12.68
N ASP A 123 -11.78 -42.82 -13.53
CA ASP A 123 -11.15 -43.86 -14.32
C ASP A 123 -10.16 -43.26 -15.32
N MET A 124 -10.49 -42.12 -15.94
CA MET A 124 -9.55 -41.35 -16.75
C MET A 124 -8.31 -40.94 -15.95
N ALA A 125 -8.50 -40.36 -14.76
CA ALA A 125 -7.40 -39.88 -13.92
C ALA A 125 -6.50 -41.03 -13.42
N GLU A 126 -7.09 -42.12 -12.94
CA GLU A 126 -6.34 -43.27 -12.44
C GLU A 126 -5.61 -44.02 -13.56
N SER A 127 -6.27 -44.26 -14.70
CA SER A 127 -5.63 -44.91 -15.86
C SER A 127 -4.48 -44.07 -16.42
N LEU A 128 -4.66 -42.74 -16.46
CA LEU A 128 -3.59 -41.82 -16.86
C LEU A 128 -2.43 -41.83 -15.86
N CYS A 129 -2.73 -41.89 -14.56
CA CYS A 129 -1.73 -42.00 -13.51
C CYS A 129 -0.90 -43.28 -13.65
N GLN A 130 -1.56 -44.43 -13.81
CA GLN A 130 -0.92 -45.73 -14.04
C GLN A 130 -0.02 -45.70 -15.29
N LYS A 131 -0.53 -45.16 -16.41
CA LYS A 131 0.25 -45.01 -17.64
C LYS A 131 1.51 -44.15 -17.42
N ARG A 132 1.34 -42.96 -16.82
CA ARG A 132 2.47 -42.05 -16.53
C ARG A 132 3.47 -42.64 -15.55
N ALA A 133 3.03 -43.48 -14.61
CA ALA A 133 3.92 -44.16 -13.69
C ALA A 133 4.84 -45.13 -14.44
N LEU A 134 4.29 -45.93 -15.36
CA LEU A 134 5.12 -46.81 -16.19
C LEU A 134 6.05 -46.01 -17.12
N GLU A 135 5.57 -44.91 -17.71
CA GLU A 135 6.38 -44.03 -18.57
C GLU A 135 7.54 -43.37 -17.80
N ALA A 136 7.30 -42.84 -16.61
CA ALA A 136 8.30 -42.16 -15.78
C ALA A 136 9.49 -43.06 -15.42
N PHE A 137 9.24 -44.37 -15.27
CA PHE A 137 10.27 -45.36 -15.00
C PHE A 137 10.71 -46.16 -16.23
N ARG A 138 10.28 -45.76 -17.44
CA ARG A 138 10.61 -46.40 -18.73
C ARG A 138 10.29 -47.90 -18.76
N LEU A 139 9.13 -48.26 -18.23
CA LEU A 139 8.69 -49.64 -18.09
C LEU A 139 7.78 -50.05 -19.25
N ASP A 140 8.03 -51.24 -19.79
CA ASP A 140 7.16 -51.90 -20.76
C ASP A 140 5.85 -52.35 -20.07
N PRO A 141 4.67 -51.81 -20.47
CA PRO A 141 3.39 -52.19 -19.88
C PRO A 141 3.02 -53.65 -20.06
N ALA A 142 3.66 -54.39 -20.97
CA ALA A 142 3.48 -55.84 -21.12
C ALA A 142 4.26 -56.65 -20.07
N LYS A 143 5.29 -56.06 -19.45
CA LYS A 143 6.15 -56.70 -18.44
C LYS A 143 5.93 -56.16 -17.04
N TRP A 144 5.36 -54.97 -16.91
CA TRP A 144 5.13 -54.30 -15.63
C TRP A 144 3.70 -53.77 -15.54
N GLY A 145 3.07 -54.00 -14.39
CA GLY A 145 1.88 -53.30 -13.96
C GLY A 145 2.19 -52.38 -12.77
N VAL A 146 1.24 -51.51 -12.44
CA VAL A 146 1.36 -50.61 -11.30
C VAL A 146 0.00 -50.41 -10.62
N ASN A 147 0.01 -50.49 -9.30
CA ASN A 147 -1.08 -50.03 -8.45
C ASN A 147 -0.72 -48.66 -7.87
N VAL A 148 -1.60 -47.68 -8.04
CA VAL A 148 -1.41 -46.28 -7.60
C VAL A 148 -2.32 -45.87 -6.43
N GLN A 149 -3.06 -46.83 -5.85
CA GLN A 149 -4.07 -46.55 -4.83
C GLN A 149 -3.53 -46.63 -3.40
N SER A 150 -2.32 -47.16 -3.20
CA SER A 150 -1.75 -47.30 -1.85
C SER A 150 -1.53 -45.93 -1.20
N LEU A 151 -2.06 -45.76 0.02
CA LEU A 151 -2.14 -44.44 0.67
C LEU A 151 -0.77 -43.87 1.07
N SER A 152 0.24 -44.71 1.29
CA SER A 152 1.60 -44.28 1.64
C SER A 152 2.59 -45.46 1.57
N GLY A 153 3.88 -45.21 1.81
CA GLY A 153 4.93 -46.22 1.63
C GLY A 153 4.83 -47.40 2.60
N SER A 154 4.52 -47.14 3.87
CA SER A 154 4.35 -48.19 4.88
C SER A 154 3.22 -49.17 4.54
N PRO A 155 1.97 -48.72 4.24
CA PRO A 155 0.91 -49.62 3.82
C PRO A 155 1.21 -50.28 2.47
N ALA A 156 1.87 -49.61 1.52
CA ALA A 156 2.28 -50.22 0.25
C ALA A 156 3.13 -51.49 0.46
N ASN A 157 4.14 -51.40 1.33
CA ASN A 157 4.95 -52.56 1.70
C ASN A 157 4.12 -53.65 2.39
N PHE A 158 3.24 -53.28 3.33
CA PHE A 158 2.39 -54.25 4.02
C PHE A 158 1.40 -54.96 3.08
N GLN A 159 0.89 -54.25 2.08
CA GLN A 159 0.02 -54.79 1.03
C GLN A 159 0.76 -55.79 0.16
N VAL A 160 2.02 -55.53 -0.20
CA VAL A 160 2.86 -56.51 -0.91
C VAL A 160 3.08 -57.76 -0.07
N TYR A 161 3.38 -57.61 1.22
CA TYR A 161 3.58 -58.78 2.09
C TYR A 161 2.28 -59.58 2.22
N THR A 162 1.15 -58.92 2.43
CA THR A 162 -0.16 -59.58 2.53
C THR A 162 -0.56 -60.28 1.22
N ALA A 163 -0.21 -59.70 0.07
CA ALA A 163 -0.49 -60.27 -1.24
C ALA A 163 0.30 -61.55 -1.51
N LEU A 164 1.57 -61.57 -1.13
CA LEU A 164 2.54 -62.57 -1.62
C LEU A 164 3.00 -63.55 -0.55
N LEU A 165 2.79 -63.23 0.73
CA LEU A 165 3.17 -64.06 1.86
C LEU A 165 1.96 -64.42 2.70
N LYS A 166 2.01 -65.62 3.30
CA LYS A 166 1.09 -66.00 4.37
C LYS A 166 1.57 -65.38 5.69
N PRO A 167 0.67 -65.21 6.69
CA PRO A 167 1.08 -64.85 8.04
C PRO A 167 2.20 -65.77 8.55
N HIS A 168 3.18 -65.19 9.23
CA HIS A 168 4.39 -65.84 9.76
C HIS A 168 5.38 -66.38 8.72
N GLU A 169 5.18 -66.13 7.42
CA GLU A 169 6.24 -66.33 6.45
C GLU A 169 7.37 -65.31 6.62
N ARG A 170 8.53 -65.66 6.07
CA ARG A 170 9.81 -65.07 6.46
C ARG A 170 10.23 -63.93 5.54
N ILE A 171 10.61 -62.80 6.11
CA ILE A 171 11.11 -61.61 5.41
C ILE A 171 12.54 -61.31 5.89
N MET A 172 13.44 -61.01 4.95
CA MET A 172 14.75 -60.41 5.28
C MET A 172 14.85 -59.00 4.72
N ALA A 173 15.36 -58.07 5.52
CA ALA A 173 15.52 -56.66 5.15
C ALA A 173 16.72 -56.03 5.86
N LEU A 174 17.17 -54.85 5.42
CA LEU A 174 18.23 -54.12 6.10
C LEU A 174 17.79 -53.72 7.52
N ASP A 175 18.65 -53.95 8.51
CA ASP A 175 18.36 -53.59 9.90
C ASP A 175 18.11 -52.07 10.03
N LEU A 176 17.15 -51.68 10.87
CA LEU A 176 16.77 -50.25 11.02
C LEU A 176 17.96 -49.38 11.48
N PRO A 177 18.75 -49.77 12.51
CA PRO A 177 19.97 -49.07 12.90
C PRO A 177 21.04 -48.97 11.81
N HIS A 178 20.97 -49.87 10.81
CA HIS A 178 21.93 -49.97 9.70
C HIS A 178 21.38 -49.33 8.42
N GLY A 179 20.29 -48.55 8.52
CA GLY A 179 19.76 -47.75 7.43
C GLY A 179 18.48 -48.28 6.79
N GLY A 180 17.90 -49.37 7.31
CA GLY A 180 16.61 -49.91 6.88
C GLY A 180 15.41 -49.00 7.17
N HIS A 181 14.21 -49.53 7.02
CA HIS A 181 12.96 -48.82 7.34
C HIS A 181 12.03 -49.68 8.21
N LEU A 182 11.21 -49.03 9.04
CA LEU A 182 10.29 -49.72 9.95
C LEU A 182 9.32 -50.66 9.22
N SER A 183 8.86 -50.29 8.03
CA SER A 183 7.95 -51.12 7.22
C SER A 183 8.62 -52.35 6.59
N HIS A 184 9.91 -52.60 6.85
CA HIS A 184 10.58 -53.81 6.38
C HIS A 184 10.64 -54.90 7.47
N GLY A 185 10.21 -54.57 8.69
CA GLY A 185 10.34 -55.43 9.86
C GLY A 185 11.37 -54.89 10.83
N TYR A 186 10.98 -54.67 12.08
CA TYR A 186 11.89 -54.24 13.14
C TYR A 186 11.42 -54.73 14.51
N GLN A 187 12.35 -55.33 15.24
CA GLN A 187 12.18 -55.77 16.61
C GLN A 187 13.48 -55.55 17.41
N THR A 188 13.34 -55.25 18.68
CA THR A 188 14.42 -55.29 19.67
C THR A 188 14.40 -56.62 20.39
N ASP A 189 15.39 -56.87 21.25
CA ASP A 189 15.46 -58.07 22.11
C ASP A 189 14.19 -58.25 22.97
N THR A 190 13.53 -57.15 23.32
CA THR A 190 12.39 -57.11 24.24
C THR A 190 11.04 -56.93 23.54
N LYS A 191 11.00 -56.38 22.32
CA LYS A 191 9.73 -55.99 21.70
C LYS A 191 9.77 -55.99 20.17
N LYS A 192 8.73 -56.57 19.56
CA LYS A 192 8.40 -56.36 18.14
C LYS A 192 7.82 -54.95 17.96
N ILE A 193 8.55 -54.07 17.26
CA ILE A 193 8.19 -52.66 17.12
C ILE A 193 7.30 -52.44 15.91
N SER A 194 7.71 -52.97 14.75
CA SER A 194 6.93 -52.91 13.52
C SER A 194 5.87 -54.00 13.51
N ALA A 195 4.65 -53.65 13.07
CA ALA A 195 3.58 -54.62 12.84
C ALA A 195 3.99 -55.70 11.83
N VAL A 196 4.91 -55.39 10.90
CA VAL A 196 5.44 -56.39 9.96
C VAL A 196 6.09 -57.54 10.72
N SER A 197 6.87 -57.28 11.77
CA SER A 197 7.50 -58.31 12.59
C SER A 197 6.50 -59.08 13.47
N ILE A 198 5.28 -58.56 13.64
CA ILE A 198 4.20 -59.22 14.39
C ILE A 198 3.48 -60.21 13.46
N PHE A 199 3.07 -59.76 12.29
CA PHE A 199 2.31 -60.56 11.33
C PHE A 199 3.18 -61.48 10.47
N PHE A 200 4.47 -61.17 10.30
CA PHE A 200 5.45 -61.93 9.54
C PHE A 200 6.73 -62.14 10.37
N GLU A 201 7.51 -63.16 10.02
CA GLU A 201 8.76 -63.46 10.73
C GLU A 201 9.92 -62.73 10.05
N THR A 202 10.48 -61.73 10.72
CA THR A 202 11.49 -60.84 10.14
C THR A 202 12.88 -61.12 10.71
N MET A 203 13.90 -61.21 9.85
CA MET A 203 15.30 -61.29 10.28
C MET A 203 16.14 -60.26 9.51
N PRO A 204 16.88 -59.36 10.18
CA PRO A 204 17.64 -58.34 9.48
C PRO A 204 18.91 -58.89 8.83
N TYR A 205 19.33 -58.29 7.71
CA TYR A 205 20.72 -58.27 7.28
C TYR A 205 21.35 -56.92 7.62
N ARG A 206 22.68 -56.86 7.71
CA ARG A 206 23.41 -55.72 8.26
C ARG A 206 24.49 -55.21 7.32
N LEU A 207 24.92 -53.97 7.56
CA LEU A 207 26.18 -53.43 7.06
C LEU A 207 27.39 -54.16 7.67
N ASN A 208 28.48 -54.23 6.91
CA ASN A 208 29.82 -54.37 7.45
C ASN A 208 30.19 -53.04 8.13
N GLU A 209 30.25 -53.03 9.46
CA GLU A 209 30.44 -51.80 10.24
C GLU A 209 31.78 -51.11 9.97
N SER A 210 32.80 -51.85 9.52
CA SER A 210 34.11 -51.27 9.18
C SER A 210 34.10 -50.46 7.89
N THR A 211 33.25 -50.84 6.93
CA THR A 211 33.17 -50.18 5.61
C THR A 211 31.93 -49.33 5.46
N GLY A 212 30.87 -49.57 6.23
CA GLY A 212 29.56 -48.93 6.08
C GLY A 212 28.74 -49.41 4.89
N TYR A 213 29.18 -50.46 4.17
CA TYR A 213 28.44 -51.07 3.06
C TYR A 213 27.65 -52.30 3.52
N ILE A 214 26.59 -52.67 2.81
CA ILE A 214 25.84 -53.90 3.08
C ILE A 214 26.78 -55.12 2.99
N ASP A 215 26.73 -55.98 4.01
CA ASP A 215 27.47 -57.25 3.98
C ASP A 215 26.67 -58.30 3.18
N TYR A 216 26.83 -58.27 1.86
CA TYR A 216 26.13 -59.16 0.94
C TYR A 216 26.51 -60.64 1.13
N ASP A 217 27.72 -60.93 1.59
CA ASP A 217 28.16 -62.30 1.83
C ASP A 217 27.50 -62.87 3.08
N GLN A 218 27.40 -62.06 4.15
CA GLN A 218 26.64 -62.44 5.33
C GLN A 218 25.14 -62.52 5.05
N LEU A 219 24.59 -61.62 4.23
CA LEU A 219 23.21 -61.69 3.75
C LEU A 219 22.94 -63.05 3.09
N GLU A 220 23.80 -63.50 2.18
CA GLU A 220 23.63 -64.78 1.49
C GLU A 220 23.72 -65.99 2.43
N LYS A 221 24.68 -65.98 3.36
CA LYS A 221 24.82 -67.03 4.40
C LYS A 221 23.58 -67.09 5.27
N SER A 222 23.15 -65.94 5.80
CA SER A 222 21.96 -65.82 6.64
C SER A 222 20.69 -66.24 5.90
N ALA A 223 20.52 -65.85 4.63
CA ALA A 223 19.37 -66.24 3.81
C ALA A 223 19.30 -67.75 3.58
N THR A 224 20.44 -68.43 3.48
CA THR A 224 20.48 -69.90 3.34
C THR A 224 19.97 -70.62 4.59
N LEU A 225 20.23 -70.08 5.77
CA LEU A 225 19.77 -70.62 7.06
C LEU A 225 18.31 -70.26 7.33
N PHE A 226 17.96 -68.99 7.15
CA PHE A 226 16.65 -68.46 7.48
C PHE A 226 15.59 -68.74 6.42
N ARG A 227 15.98 -68.98 5.15
CA ARG A 227 15.09 -69.30 4.03
C ARG A 227 13.94 -68.28 3.89
N PRO A 228 14.25 -66.99 3.64
CA PRO A 228 13.23 -65.98 3.46
C PRO A 228 12.34 -66.31 2.25
N LYS A 229 11.06 -65.95 2.34
CA LYS A 229 10.14 -65.95 1.20
C LYS A 229 10.25 -64.66 0.40
N LEU A 230 10.68 -63.58 1.04
CA LEU A 230 10.90 -62.29 0.42
C LEU A 230 12.12 -61.60 1.03
N ILE A 231 12.93 -61.00 0.17
CA ILE A 231 14.06 -60.16 0.57
C ILE A 231 13.80 -58.73 0.09
N VAL A 232 13.91 -57.76 1.00
CA VAL A 232 13.74 -56.34 0.71
C VAL A 232 15.10 -55.71 0.40
N ALA A 233 15.20 -55.02 -0.72
CA ALA A 233 16.33 -54.20 -1.14
C ALA A 233 15.90 -52.72 -1.16
N GLY A 234 15.99 -52.06 0.00
CA GLY A 234 15.57 -50.68 0.16
C GLY A 234 16.06 -50.10 1.48
N ALA A 235 16.28 -48.79 1.52
CA ALA A 235 16.87 -48.12 2.68
C ALA A 235 16.32 -46.71 2.86
N SER A 236 16.36 -46.24 4.11
CA SER A 236 16.07 -44.86 4.50
C SER A 236 17.33 -44.05 4.81
N ALA A 237 18.38 -44.69 5.32
CA ALA A 237 19.61 -44.03 5.74
C ALA A 237 20.86 -44.80 5.28
N TYR A 238 20.91 -45.10 3.99
CA TYR A 238 22.08 -45.72 3.33
C TYR A 238 22.55 -44.77 2.23
N ALA A 239 23.80 -44.31 2.32
CA ALA A 239 24.37 -43.29 1.43
C ALA A 239 24.91 -43.87 0.11
N ARG A 240 24.83 -45.19 -0.08
CA ARG A 240 25.35 -45.90 -1.25
C ARG A 240 24.23 -46.51 -2.08
N LEU A 241 24.57 -46.94 -3.29
CA LEU A 241 23.64 -47.66 -4.14
C LEU A 241 23.58 -49.15 -3.75
N TYR A 242 22.44 -49.79 -4.04
CA TYR A 242 22.26 -51.22 -3.83
C TYR A 242 22.85 -52.02 -4.98
N ASP A 243 23.56 -53.10 -4.67
CA ASP A 243 23.86 -54.16 -5.63
C ASP A 243 22.63 -55.06 -5.83
N TYR A 244 21.72 -54.62 -6.70
CA TYR A 244 20.49 -55.35 -7.01
C TYR A 244 20.78 -56.70 -7.68
N ALA A 245 21.85 -56.80 -8.48
CA ALA A 245 22.24 -58.04 -9.13
C ALA A 245 22.65 -59.11 -8.10
N ARG A 246 23.43 -58.72 -7.08
CA ARG A 246 23.81 -59.63 -5.99
C ARG A 246 22.60 -60.09 -5.20
N ILE A 247 21.66 -59.20 -4.88
CA ILE A 247 20.45 -59.59 -4.16
C ILE A 247 19.57 -60.52 -5.02
N ARG A 248 19.42 -60.24 -6.32
CA ARG A 248 18.70 -61.12 -7.27
C ARG A 248 19.25 -62.54 -7.23
N LYS A 249 20.58 -62.69 -7.30
CA LYS A 249 21.27 -63.99 -7.22
C LYS A 249 20.92 -64.74 -5.92
N VAL A 250 20.87 -64.05 -4.79
CA VAL A 250 20.48 -64.65 -3.50
C VAL A 250 19.00 -65.04 -3.52
N CYS A 251 18.11 -64.18 -4.03
CA CYS A 251 16.70 -64.47 -4.15
C CYS A 251 16.44 -65.69 -5.04
N ASP A 252 17.12 -65.83 -6.18
CA ASP A 252 16.99 -66.99 -7.07
C ASP A 252 17.41 -68.29 -6.38
N LYS A 253 18.52 -68.25 -5.65
CA LYS A 253 19.02 -69.39 -4.87
C LYS A 253 18.03 -69.82 -3.78
N GLN A 254 17.35 -68.88 -3.12
CA GLN A 254 16.36 -69.17 -2.07
C GLN A 254 14.93 -69.37 -2.61
N LYS A 255 14.69 -69.10 -3.90
CA LYS A 255 13.36 -68.93 -4.49
C LYS A 255 12.51 -67.89 -3.74
N ALA A 256 13.16 -66.83 -3.29
CA ALA A 256 12.53 -65.70 -2.62
C ALA A 256 12.12 -64.63 -3.64
N ILE A 257 11.10 -63.84 -3.29
CA ILE A 257 10.70 -62.65 -4.02
C ILE A 257 11.68 -61.52 -3.71
N LEU A 258 12.16 -60.81 -4.74
CA LEU A 258 12.92 -59.59 -4.57
C LEU A 258 11.98 -58.38 -4.59
N LEU A 259 11.79 -57.76 -3.44
CA LEU A 259 11.10 -56.47 -3.31
C LEU A 259 12.14 -55.35 -3.24
N ALA A 260 12.14 -54.41 -4.18
CA ALA A 260 12.90 -53.17 -4.04
C ALA A 260 12.01 -52.06 -3.48
N ASP A 261 12.35 -51.50 -2.32
CA ASP A 261 11.70 -50.29 -1.81
C ASP A 261 12.58 -49.08 -2.16
N MET A 262 12.20 -48.40 -3.24
CA MET A 262 12.96 -47.27 -3.79
C MET A 262 12.46 -45.91 -3.27
N ALA A 263 11.68 -45.88 -2.18
CA ALA A 263 11.01 -44.68 -1.69
C ALA A 263 11.89 -43.43 -1.61
N HIS A 264 13.14 -43.58 -1.18
CA HIS A 264 14.10 -42.49 -1.02
C HIS A 264 14.71 -42.02 -2.35
N ILE A 265 14.84 -42.90 -3.34
CA ILE A 265 15.61 -42.67 -4.57
C ILE A 265 14.76 -42.66 -5.84
N SER A 266 13.43 -42.77 -5.72
CA SER A 266 12.53 -42.91 -6.88
C SER A 266 12.62 -41.75 -7.88
N GLY A 267 12.86 -40.52 -7.42
CA GLY A 267 13.11 -39.40 -8.32
C GLY A 267 14.40 -39.56 -9.13
N LEU A 268 15.48 -40.02 -8.49
CA LEU A 268 16.77 -40.30 -9.14
C LEU A 268 16.64 -41.44 -10.17
N VAL A 269 15.89 -42.50 -9.83
CA VAL A 269 15.61 -43.62 -10.76
C VAL A 269 14.77 -43.14 -11.94
N ALA A 270 13.72 -42.34 -11.71
CA ALA A 270 12.86 -41.78 -12.75
C ALA A 270 13.68 -40.92 -13.72
N ALA A 271 14.58 -40.07 -13.21
CA ALA A 271 15.49 -39.27 -14.04
C ALA A 271 16.58 -40.09 -14.76
N GLY A 272 16.81 -41.34 -14.35
CA GLY A 272 17.83 -42.20 -14.95
C GLY A 272 19.26 -41.79 -14.60
N VAL A 273 19.47 -41.14 -13.45
CA VAL A 273 20.78 -40.68 -12.97
C VAL A 273 21.46 -41.69 -12.04
N ILE A 274 20.74 -42.74 -11.64
CA ILE A 274 21.26 -43.88 -10.88
C ILE A 274 20.71 -45.21 -11.46
N PRO A 275 21.33 -46.37 -11.15
CA PRO A 275 20.84 -47.67 -11.59
C PRO A 275 19.41 -47.97 -11.15
N SER A 276 18.66 -48.64 -12.03
CA SER A 276 17.24 -48.92 -11.83
C SER A 276 17.01 -50.26 -11.12
N PRO A 277 16.21 -50.33 -10.03
CA PRO A 277 15.84 -51.59 -9.40
C PRO A 277 14.96 -52.48 -10.30
N PHE A 278 14.28 -51.90 -11.29
CA PHE A 278 13.34 -52.59 -12.17
C PHE A 278 14.01 -53.62 -13.10
N GLU A 279 15.33 -53.56 -13.26
CA GLU A 279 16.09 -54.57 -14.02
C GLU A 279 16.06 -55.94 -13.32
N TYR A 280 16.03 -55.96 -11.99
CA TYR A 280 16.23 -57.16 -11.18
C TYR A 280 15.01 -57.55 -10.33
N ALA A 281 14.27 -56.56 -9.82
CA ALA A 281 13.22 -56.78 -8.85
C ALA A 281 11.99 -57.50 -9.43
N ASP A 282 11.33 -58.28 -8.58
CA ASP A 282 10.01 -58.86 -8.86
C ASP A 282 8.90 -57.83 -8.65
N VAL A 283 9.04 -57.06 -7.57
CA VAL A 283 8.11 -56.02 -7.12
C VAL A 283 8.92 -54.80 -6.71
N VAL A 284 8.42 -53.60 -7.02
CA VAL A 284 9.03 -52.34 -6.59
C VAL A 284 7.99 -51.49 -5.88
N THR A 285 8.25 -51.11 -4.65
CA THR A 285 7.42 -50.15 -3.90
C THR A 285 8.11 -48.80 -3.84
N THR A 286 7.31 -47.74 -3.78
CA THR A 286 7.85 -46.39 -3.57
C THR A 286 6.83 -45.48 -2.93
N THR A 287 7.31 -44.55 -2.11
CA THR A 287 6.56 -43.33 -1.82
C THR A 287 6.63 -42.35 -2.98
N THR A 288 5.68 -41.42 -3.05
CA THR A 288 5.61 -40.42 -4.13
C THR A 288 6.09 -39.03 -3.73
N HIS A 289 6.35 -38.76 -2.46
CA HIS A 289 6.60 -37.40 -1.91
C HIS A 289 8.08 -37.03 -1.68
N LYS A 290 9.00 -38.00 -1.66
CA LYS A 290 10.43 -37.77 -1.32
C LYS A 290 11.20 -37.16 -2.51
N SER A 291 12.24 -37.84 -3.00
CA SER A 291 12.96 -37.41 -4.21
C SER A 291 12.05 -37.33 -5.43
N LEU A 292 10.95 -38.11 -5.48
CA LEU A 292 9.96 -37.99 -6.58
C LEU A 292 9.23 -36.63 -6.61
N ARG A 293 9.13 -35.93 -5.46
CA ARG A 293 8.55 -34.57 -5.33
C ARG A 293 7.05 -34.45 -5.63
N GLY A 294 6.31 -35.56 -5.58
CA GLY A 294 4.86 -35.61 -5.75
C GLY A 294 4.08 -35.46 -4.43
N PRO A 295 2.78 -35.82 -4.42
CA PRO A 295 1.96 -35.76 -3.21
C PRO A 295 2.33 -36.89 -2.24
N ARG A 296 1.80 -36.85 -1.01
CA ARG A 296 1.90 -37.98 -0.07
C ARG A 296 1.00 -39.13 -0.53
N GLY A 297 1.60 -40.12 -1.18
CA GLY A 297 1.01 -41.38 -1.61
C GLY A 297 2.08 -42.44 -1.83
N ALA A 298 1.70 -43.56 -2.46
CA ALA A 298 2.62 -44.62 -2.86
C ALA A 298 2.20 -45.33 -4.14
N MET A 299 3.16 -46.05 -4.74
CA MET A 299 2.94 -46.93 -5.88
C MET A 299 3.54 -48.30 -5.61
N ILE A 300 2.88 -49.33 -6.14
CA ILE A 300 3.35 -50.72 -6.12
C ILE A 300 3.46 -51.19 -7.56
N PHE A 301 4.68 -51.32 -8.07
CA PHE A 301 4.96 -51.91 -9.37
C PHE A 301 5.21 -53.40 -9.22
N PHE A 302 4.76 -54.18 -10.18
CA PHE A 302 4.95 -55.63 -10.17
C PHE A 302 5.16 -56.18 -11.57
N ARG A 303 5.97 -57.25 -11.66
CA ARG A 303 6.17 -57.98 -12.90
C ARG A 303 4.89 -58.69 -13.36
N LYS A 304 4.67 -58.71 -14.67
CA LYS A 304 3.63 -59.47 -15.37
C LYS A 304 4.24 -60.17 -16.60
N GLY A 305 3.48 -61.10 -17.18
CA GLY A 305 3.92 -61.90 -18.33
C GLY A 305 4.78 -63.10 -17.94
N LEU A 306 5.58 -63.60 -18.88
CA LEU A 306 6.39 -64.80 -18.70
C LEU A 306 7.53 -64.58 -17.70
N LYS A 307 7.64 -65.46 -16.70
CA LYS A 307 8.74 -65.48 -15.72
C LYS A 307 9.88 -66.37 -16.18
N GLU A 308 9.57 -67.65 -16.42
CA GLU A 308 10.54 -68.65 -16.84
C GLU A 308 9.85 -69.79 -17.59
N VAL A 309 10.61 -70.53 -18.39
CA VAL A 309 10.19 -71.84 -18.92
C VAL A 309 10.81 -72.89 -18.00
N ASN A 310 9.97 -73.68 -17.34
CA ASN A 310 10.47 -74.67 -16.38
C ASN A 310 11.19 -75.83 -17.09
N LYS A 311 11.81 -76.73 -16.31
CA LYS A 311 12.54 -77.90 -16.84
C LYS A 311 11.68 -78.85 -17.68
N GLN A 312 10.35 -78.75 -17.58
CA GLN A 312 9.37 -79.53 -18.33
C GLN A 312 8.91 -78.83 -19.61
N GLY A 313 9.50 -77.69 -19.98
CA GLY A 313 9.12 -76.91 -21.15
C GLY A 313 7.81 -76.12 -21.00
N LYS A 314 7.25 -76.04 -19.77
CA LYS A 314 6.01 -75.30 -19.50
C LYS A 314 6.34 -73.86 -19.12
N GLU A 315 5.65 -72.93 -19.75
CA GLU A 315 5.68 -71.51 -19.42
C GLU A 315 5.09 -71.26 -18.02
N VAL A 316 5.86 -70.57 -17.18
CA VAL A 316 5.45 -70.12 -15.85
C VAL A 316 5.31 -68.60 -15.91
N PHE A 317 4.10 -68.10 -15.69
CA PHE A 317 3.79 -66.68 -15.68
C PHE A 317 3.96 -66.07 -14.28
N TYR A 318 4.24 -64.78 -14.23
CA TYR A 318 4.13 -64.02 -12.99
C TYR A 318 2.67 -63.97 -12.52
N ASP A 319 2.48 -64.13 -11.21
CA ASP A 319 1.18 -64.18 -10.55
C ASP A 319 1.15 -63.15 -9.42
N TYR A 320 1.44 -61.89 -9.77
CA TYR A 320 1.54 -60.78 -8.81
C TYR A 320 0.42 -59.75 -8.97
N GLU A 321 -0.02 -59.47 -10.20
CA GLU A 321 -0.99 -58.41 -10.52
C GLU A 321 -2.28 -58.54 -9.73
N ASP A 322 -2.97 -59.68 -9.88
CA ASP A 322 -4.24 -59.92 -9.21
C ASP A 322 -4.09 -59.95 -7.69
N LYS A 323 -3.04 -60.61 -7.17
CA LYS A 323 -2.79 -60.71 -5.73
C LYS A 323 -2.52 -59.36 -5.08
N ILE A 324 -1.67 -58.54 -5.69
CA ILE A 324 -1.33 -57.21 -5.17
C ILE A 324 -2.54 -56.30 -5.25
N ASN A 325 -3.23 -56.27 -6.40
CA ASN A 325 -4.44 -55.46 -6.55
C ASN A 325 -5.52 -55.88 -5.54
N GLN A 326 -5.76 -57.18 -5.35
CA GLN A 326 -6.73 -57.68 -4.37
C GLN A 326 -6.31 -57.41 -2.92
N ALA A 327 -5.01 -57.44 -2.60
CA ALA A 327 -4.52 -57.09 -1.26
C ALA A 327 -4.68 -55.60 -0.96
N VAL A 328 -4.50 -54.73 -1.95
CA VAL A 328 -4.79 -53.29 -1.80
C VAL A 328 -6.29 -53.10 -1.60
N PHE A 329 -7.11 -53.61 -2.52
CA PHE A 329 -8.57 -53.59 -2.42
C PHE A 329 -9.15 -54.88 -3.03
N PRO A 330 -10.02 -55.61 -2.32
CA PRO A 330 -10.69 -55.26 -1.05
C PRO A 330 -9.91 -55.65 0.22
N GLY A 331 -8.66 -56.11 0.11
CA GLY A 331 -7.94 -56.73 1.22
C GLY A 331 -7.67 -55.80 2.42
N LEU A 332 -7.16 -54.59 2.17
CA LEU A 332 -6.65 -53.71 3.24
C LEU A 332 -7.13 -52.25 3.19
N GLN A 333 -7.58 -51.75 2.03
CA GLN A 333 -8.13 -50.41 1.87
C GLN A 333 -9.57 -50.45 1.37
N GLY A 334 -10.28 -49.32 1.49
CA GLY A 334 -11.59 -49.06 0.88
C GLY A 334 -11.47 -48.11 -0.32
N GLY A 335 -12.20 -46.99 -0.29
CA GLY A 335 -12.19 -45.97 -1.35
C GLY A 335 -10.80 -45.36 -1.65
N PRO A 336 -10.36 -45.33 -2.94
CA PRO A 336 -9.12 -44.67 -3.34
C PRO A 336 -9.15 -43.15 -3.11
N HIS A 337 -8.00 -42.57 -2.72
CA HIS A 337 -7.85 -41.11 -2.59
C HIS A 337 -7.60 -40.45 -3.95
N ASN A 338 -8.67 -40.25 -4.73
CA ASN A 338 -8.57 -39.81 -6.13
C ASN A 338 -7.88 -38.46 -6.33
N HIS A 339 -8.03 -37.53 -5.38
CA HIS A 339 -7.32 -36.25 -5.39
C HIS A 339 -5.79 -36.42 -5.29
N THR A 340 -5.33 -37.38 -4.49
CA THR A 340 -3.90 -37.75 -4.40
C THR A 340 -3.43 -38.45 -5.67
N ILE A 341 -4.24 -39.33 -6.25
CA ILE A 341 -3.93 -40.01 -7.53
C ILE A 341 -3.82 -38.99 -8.68
N ALA A 342 -4.70 -37.98 -8.71
CA ALA A 342 -4.64 -36.89 -9.67
C ALA A 342 -3.36 -36.04 -9.48
N GLY A 343 -3.04 -35.65 -8.24
CA GLY A 343 -1.78 -34.96 -7.94
C GLY A 343 -0.55 -35.80 -8.29
N LEU A 344 -0.61 -37.12 -8.12
CA LEU A 344 0.45 -38.04 -8.52
C LEU A 344 0.61 -38.08 -10.03
N ALA A 345 -0.48 -38.11 -10.80
CA ALA A 345 -0.42 -38.05 -12.26
C ALA A 345 0.25 -36.75 -12.75
N VAL A 346 0.07 -35.63 -12.05
CA VAL A 346 0.78 -34.37 -12.33
C VAL A 346 2.27 -34.51 -12.03
N ALA A 347 2.63 -35.02 -10.85
CA ALA A 347 4.02 -35.21 -10.46
C ALA A 347 4.78 -36.16 -11.40
N LEU A 348 4.14 -37.25 -11.85
CA LEU A 348 4.73 -38.20 -12.80
C LEU A 348 4.96 -37.58 -14.18
N LYS A 349 4.10 -36.65 -14.61
CA LYS A 349 4.35 -35.87 -15.83
C LYS A 349 5.55 -34.93 -15.66
N GLN A 350 5.72 -34.33 -14.48
CA GLN A 350 6.89 -33.51 -14.19
C GLN A 350 8.17 -34.36 -14.17
N ALA A 351 8.09 -35.59 -13.65
CA ALA A 351 9.23 -36.50 -13.57
C ALA A 351 9.80 -36.94 -14.93
N THR A 352 9.07 -36.76 -16.03
CA THR A 352 9.53 -37.10 -17.39
C THR A 352 10.18 -35.93 -18.14
N THR A 353 10.23 -34.73 -17.55
CA THR A 353 10.80 -33.56 -18.24
C THR A 353 12.32 -33.46 -18.09
N LEU A 354 12.96 -32.70 -18.99
CA LEU A 354 14.41 -32.49 -18.96
C LEU A 354 14.85 -31.68 -17.74
N GLU A 355 14.03 -30.70 -17.32
CA GLU A 355 14.27 -29.88 -16.13
C GLU A 355 14.26 -30.74 -14.86
N TYR A 356 13.40 -31.76 -14.82
CA TYR A 356 13.38 -32.70 -13.69
C TYR A 356 14.64 -33.56 -13.65
N LYS A 357 15.14 -34.00 -14.81
CA LYS A 357 16.41 -34.72 -14.88
C LYS A 357 17.57 -33.82 -14.40
N ALA A 358 17.66 -32.58 -14.87
CA ALA A 358 18.67 -31.61 -14.43
C ALA A 358 18.58 -31.36 -12.91
N TYR A 359 17.37 -31.24 -12.37
CA TYR A 359 17.15 -31.18 -10.92
C TYR A 359 17.76 -32.38 -10.17
N GLN A 360 17.54 -33.60 -10.65
CA GLN A 360 18.08 -34.80 -10.00
C GLN A 360 19.60 -34.93 -10.15
N GLU A 361 20.18 -34.49 -11.28
CA GLU A 361 21.64 -34.37 -11.46
C GLU A 361 22.23 -33.37 -10.47
N GLN A 362 21.57 -32.23 -10.26
CA GLN A 362 21.96 -31.23 -9.27
C GLN A 362 21.85 -31.78 -7.85
N VAL A 363 20.82 -32.57 -7.53
CA VAL A 363 20.66 -33.21 -6.20
C VAL A 363 21.89 -34.08 -5.86
N LEU A 364 22.40 -34.86 -6.83
CA LEU A 364 23.60 -35.69 -6.65
C LEU A 364 24.88 -34.86 -6.53
N SER A 365 25.04 -33.84 -7.39
CA SER A 365 26.21 -32.96 -7.41
C SER A 365 26.32 -32.16 -6.10
N ASN A 366 25.20 -31.62 -5.65
CA ASN A 366 25.06 -30.97 -4.35
C ASN A 366 25.42 -31.90 -3.19
N CYS A 367 24.93 -33.14 -3.20
CA CYS A 367 25.21 -34.08 -2.12
C CYS A 367 26.68 -34.48 -2.07
N SER A 368 27.31 -34.64 -3.24
CA SER A 368 28.74 -34.91 -3.36
C SER A 368 29.57 -33.74 -2.82
N LYS A 369 29.23 -32.50 -3.19
CA LYS A 369 29.90 -31.29 -2.66
C LYS A 369 29.70 -31.11 -1.16
N PHE A 370 28.48 -31.39 -0.67
CA PHE A 370 28.17 -31.34 0.75
C PHE A 370 29.00 -32.37 1.54
N ALA A 371 29.07 -33.61 1.04
CA ALA A 371 29.90 -34.66 1.64
C ALA A 371 31.38 -34.27 1.67
N GLN A 372 31.92 -33.77 0.56
CA GLN A 372 33.30 -33.28 0.47
C GLN A 372 33.58 -32.19 1.52
N SER A 373 32.71 -31.18 1.59
CA SER A 373 32.87 -30.04 2.51
C SER A 373 32.83 -30.47 3.98
N LEU A 374 32.00 -31.46 4.32
CA LEU A 374 31.95 -32.05 5.67
C LEU A 374 33.24 -32.81 6.01
N VAL A 375 33.76 -33.61 5.07
CA VAL A 375 35.03 -34.35 5.26
C VAL A 375 36.20 -33.39 5.42
N GLU A 376 36.26 -32.31 4.63
CA GLU A 376 37.28 -31.25 4.75
C GLU A 376 37.26 -30.58 6.13
N LYS A 377 36.10 -30.52 6.79
CA LYS A 377 35.92 -30.04 8.18
C LYS A 377 36.17 -31.11 9.25
N GLY A 378 36.65 -32.28 8.85
CA GLY A 378 37.00 -33.39 9.72
C GLY A 378 35.81 -34.13 10.33
N TYR A 379 34.67 -34.16 9.64
CA TYR A 379 33.56 -35.06 9.98
C TYR A 379 33.75 -36.43 9.35
N GLU A 380 33.38 -37.47 10.06
CA GLU A 380 33.31 -38.83 9.52
C GLU A 380 31.95 -39.09 8.90
N LEU A 381 31.94 -39.56 7.67
CA LEU A 381 30.72 -40.01 6.99
C LEU A 381 30.67 -41.53 7.00
N VAL A 382 29.52 -42.11 7.32
CA VAL A 382 29.33 -43.56 7.18
C VAL A 382 29.53 -43.94 5.72
N SER A 383 30.34 -44.97 5.47
CA SER A 383 30.84 -45.37 4.15
C SER A 383 31.81 -44.40 3.45
N GLY A 384 32.25 -43.33 4.13
CA GLY A 384 33.26 -42.39 3.63
C GLY A 384 32.76 -41.37 2.59
N GLY A 385 31.47 -41.37 2.24
CA GLY A 385 30.92 -40.48 1.21
C GLY A 385 29.47 -40.83 0.86
N THR A 386 29.04 -40.44 -0.34
CA THR A 386 27.69 -40.69 -0.86
C THR A 386 27.69 -40.97 -2.36
N GLU A 387 26.70 -41.73 -2.82
CA GLU A 387 26.35 -41.98 -4.23
C GLU A 387 24.89 -41.61 -4.53
N ASN A 388 24.22 -40.96 -3.59
CA ASN A 388 22.81 -40.59 -3.70
C ASN A 388 22.55 -39.19 -3.12
N HIS A 389 21.33 -38.94 -2.64
CA HIS A 389 20.86 -37.62 -2.19
C HIS A 389 21.04 -37.36 -0.70
N LEU A 390 21.69 -38.26 0.05
CA LEU A 390 21.89 -38.10 1.49
C LEU A 390 23.31 -38.43 1.95
N VAL A 391 23.67 -37.89 3.10
CA VAL A 391 24.87 -38.24 3.88
C VAL A 391 24.45 -38.64 5.30
N LEU A 392 25.25 -39.51 5.91
CA LEU A 392 25.08 -39.92 7.31
C LEU A 392 26.37 -39.57 8.07
N VAL A 393 26.31 -38.47 8.82
CA VAL A 393 27.45 -37.98 9.62
C VAL A 393 27.53 -38.77 10.91
N ASN A 394 28.68 -39.36 11.18
CA ASN A 394 29.03 -39.96 12.46
C ASN A 394 29.68 -38.91 13.37
N LEU A 395 29.04 -38.59 14.49
CA LEU A 395 29.50 -37.55 15.42
C LEU A 395 30.36 -38.10 16.56
N LYS A 396 30.60 -39.41 16.62
CA LYS A 396 31.40 -40.05 17.68
C LYS A 396 32.79 -39.44 17.80
N ASN A 397 33.44 -39.13 16.67
CA ASN A 397 34.78 -38.52 16.67
C ASN A 397 34.81 -37.05 17.16
N LYS A 398 33.66 -36.36 17.15
CA LYS A 398 33.48 -35.03 17.75
C LYS A 398 33.06 -35.09 19.22
N GLY A 399 32.90 -36.29 19.78
CA GLY A 399 32.53 -36.49 21.19
C GLY A 399 31.12 -35.98 21.53
N ILE A 400 30.21 -35.89 20.57
CA ILE A 400 28.83 -35.41 20.74
C ILE A 400 27.85 -36.40 20.08
N ASP A 401 26.62 -36.49 20.58
CA ASP A 401 25.56 -37.34 20.01
C ASP A 401 24.61 -36.54 19.11
N GLY A 402 23.89 -37.27 18.24
CA GLY A 402 22.95 -36.67 17.30
C GLY A 402 21.75 -36.00 17.99
N SER A 403 21.36 -36.41 19.20
CA SER A 403 20.20 -35.81 19.88
C SER A 403 20.48 -34.39 20.33
N ARG A 404 21.69 -34.11 20.81
CA ARG A 404 22.12 -32.76 21.18
C ARG A 404 22.30 -31.87 19.96
N VAL A 405 22.95 -32.38 18.91
CA VAL A 405 23.18 -31.62 17.68
C VAL A 405 21.85 -31.26 17.00
N GLU A 406 20.91 -32.20 16.88
CA GLU A 406 19.57 -31.93 16.30
C GLU A 406 18.86 -30.78 17.03
N LYS A 407 18.92 -30.73 18.37
CA LYS A 407 18.26 -29.67 19.14
C LYS A 407 18.84 -28.28 18.89
N VAL A 408 20.15 -28.19 18.69
CA VAL A 408 20.80 -26.92 18.35
C VAL A 408 20.49 -26.54 16.90
N LEU A 409 20.55 -27.50 15.96
CA LEU A 409 20.19 -27.29 14.56
C LEU A 409 18.75 -26.76 14.43
N GLU A 410 17.80 -27.39 15.10
CA GLU A 410 16.40 -26.96 15.15
C GLU A 410 16.27 -25.51 15.65
N SER A 411 17.00 -25.16 16.72
CA SER A 411 16.98 -23.82 17.32
C SER A 411 17.54 -22.74 16.41
N VAL A 412 18.35 -23.10 15.40
CA VAL A 412 18.89 -22.20 14.37
C VAL A 412 18.22 -22.34 13.01
N HIS A 413 17.04 -22.99 12.96
CA HIS A 413 16.28 -23.24 11.73
C HIS A 413 17.01 -24.08 10.67
N ILE A 414 17.77 -25.08 11.10
CA ILE A 414 18.29 -26.14 10.24
C ILE A 414 17.55 -27.44 10.60
N ALA A 415 16.64 -27.87 9.73
CA ALA A 415 15.89 -29.09 9.94
C ALA A 415 16.71 -30.30 9.47
N ALA A 416 17.16 -31.14 10.40
CA ALA A 416 17.83 -32.41 10.12
C ALA A 416 17.28 -33.49 11.05
N ASN A 417 17.69 -34.75 10.88
CA ASN A 417 17.27 -35.81 11.80
C ASN A 417 18.45 -36.54 12.43
N LYS A 418 18.38 -36.72 13.75
CA LYS A 418 19.23 -37.68 14.46
C LYS A 418 19.00 -39.09 13.91
N ASN A 419 20.07 -39.84 13.75
CA ASN A 419 20.03 -41.15 13.10
C ASN A 419 21.10 -42.07 13.69
N THR A 420 20.75 -43.33 13.85
CA THR A 420 21.69 -44.36 14.30
C THR A 420 22.81 -44.51 13.27
N VAL A 421 24.02 -44.81 13.77
CA VAL A 421 25.19 -45.13 12.96
C VAL A 421 25.74 -46.51 13.38
N PRO A 422 26.53 -47.18 12.53
CA PRO A 422 27.19 -48.43 12.90
C PRO A 422 27.91 -48.34 14.27
N GLY A 423 27.78 -49.39 15.07
CA GLY A 423 28.31 -49.47 16.43
C GLY A 423 27.54 -48.69 17.51
N ASP A 424 26.34 -48.17 17.23
CA ASP A 424 25.47 -47.62 18.27
C ASP A 424 24.81 -48.74 19.09
N VAL A 425 24.92 -48.64 20.42
CA VAL A 425 24.35 -49.62 21.37
C VAL A 425 22.85 -49.43 21.62
N SER A 426 22.28 -48.27 21.24
CA SER A 426 20.87 -47.96 21.45
C SER A 426 20.33 -47.02 20.38
N ALA A 427 19.19 -47.40 19.77
CA ALA A 427 18.47 -46.54 18.82
C ALA A 427 17.91 -45.27 19.47
N MET A 428 17.80 -45.22 20.81
CA MET A 428 17.32 -44.05 21.55
C MET A 428 18.42 -43.00 21.77
N VAL A 429 19.69 -43.35 21.56
CA VAL A 429 20.84 -42.44 21.69
C VAL A 429 21.68 -42.53 20.41
N PRO A 430 21.17 -42.01 19.29
CA PRO A 430 21.86 -42.08 18.01
C PRO A 430 23.15 -41.25 18.00
N GLY A 431 24.22 -41.85 17.47
CA GLY A 431 25.53 -41.23 17.32
C GLY A 431 25.70 -40.35 16.08
N GLY A 432 24.67 -40.22 15.23
CA GLY A 432 24.80 -39.49 13.97
C GLY A 432 23.64 -38.56 13.62
N ILE A 433 23.86 -37.80 12.55
CA ILE A 433 22.90 -36.91 11.92
C ILE A 433 22.79 -37.29 10.44
N ARG A 434 21.55 -37.46 9.97
CA ARG A 434 21.24 -37.71 8.57
C ARG A 434 20.76 -36.42 7.93
N MET A 435 21.36 -36.07 6.80
CA MET A 435 21.05 -34.87 6.01
C MET A 435 21.00 -35.22 4.53
N GLY A 436 20.24 -34.47 3.75
CA GLY A 436 20.21 -34.61 2.30
C GLY A 436 19.84 -33.32 1.57
N THR A 437 19.90 -33.42 0.26
CA THR A 437 19.86 -32.28 -0.66
C THR A 437 18.53 -32.05 -1.42
N PRO A 438 17.52 -32.95 -1.50
CA PRO A 438 16.37 -32.75 -2.38
C PRO A 438 15.56 -31.47 -2.17
N ALA A 439 15.27 -31.09 -0.93
CA ALA A 439 14.39 -29.97 -0.61
C ALA A 439 15.03 -28.62 -0.97
N LEU A 440 16.25 -28.36 -0.51
CA LEU A 440 16.96 -27.11 -0.84
C LEU A 440 17.34 -27.04 -2.33
N THR A 441 17.68 -28.16 -2.96
CA THR A 441 17.92 -28.17 -4.42
C THR A 441 16.64 -27.79 -5.19
N SER A 442 15.45 -28.15 -4.70
CA SER A 442 14.18 -27.70 -5.31
C SER A 442 13.97 -26.19 -5.20
N ARG A 443 14.60 -25.52 -4.23
CA ARG A 443 14.61 -24.05 -4.10
C ARG A 443 15.70 -23.36 -4.93
N GLY A 444 16.54 -24.13 -5.62
CA GLY A 444 17.60 -23.60 -6.49
C GLY A 444 18.99 -23.56 -5.86
N PHE A 445 19.21 -24.19 -4.70
CA PHE A 445 20.55 -24.32 -4.12
C PHE A 445 21.46 -25.15 -5.03
N VAL A 446 22.69 -24.69 -5.24
CA VAL A 446 23.74 -25.36 -6.02
C VAL A 446 24.94 -25.73 -5.12
N GLU A 447 26.05 -26.19 -5.71
CA GLU A 447 27.19 -26.77 -4.99
C GLU A 447 27.82 -25.80 -3.98
N GLU A 448 27.99 -24.54 -4.37
CA GLU A 448 28.54 -23.48 -3.52
C GLU A 448 27.64 -23.18 -2.32
N ASP A 449 26.33 -23.22 -2.52
CA ASP A 449 25.36 -23.08 -1.42
C ASP A 449 25.43 -24.26 -0.45
N PHE A 450 25.61 -25.48 -0.95
CA PHE A 450 25.77 -26.65 -0.07
C PHE A 450 27.10 -26.65 0.69
N ALA A 451 28.16 -26.04 0.15
CA ALA A 451 29.36 -25.77 0.91
C ALA A 451 29.06 -24.80 2.07
N LYS A 452 28.25 -23.76 1.82
CA LYS A 452 27.80 -22.83 2.86
C LYS A 452 26.89 -23.50 3.90
N VAL A 453 26.01 -24.40 3.49
CA VAL A 453 25.20 -25.22 4.40
C VAL A 453 26.11 -26.06 5.31
N ALA A 454 27.21 -26.61 4.79
CA ALA A 454 28.20 -27.33 5.61
C ALA A 454 28.90 -26.41 6.62
N ASP A 455 29.14 -25.14 6.29
CA ASP A 455 29.64 -24.14 7.26
C ASP A 455 28.65 -23.91 8.40
N PHE A 456 27.36 -23.74 8.09
CA PHE A 456 26.34 -23.54 9.10
C PHE A 456 26.17 -24.78 9.99
N PHE A 457 26.17 -25.97 9.41
CA PHE A 457 26.15 -27.22 10.19
C PHE A 457 27.36 -27.33 11.13
N ASP A 458 28.56 -27.04 10.65
CA ASP A 458 29.78 -27.06 11.47
C ASP A 458 29.73 -26.02 12.60
N ALA A 459 29.24 -24.81 12.32
CA ALA A 459 29.01 -23.79 13.33
C ALA A 459 28.03 -24.26 14.43
N SER A 460 26.93 -24.91 14.04
CA SER A 460 25.96 -25.48 14.99
C SER A 460 26.54 -26.61 15.83
N VAL A 461 27.36 -27.50 15.24
CA VAL A 461 28.01 -28.57 15.99
C VAL A 461 29.05 -28.00 16.97
N LYS A 462 29.86 -27.02 16.55
CA LYS A 462 30.80 -26.32 17.44
C LYS A 462 30.08 -25.68 18.62
N LEU A 463 28.96 -25.01 18.37
CA LEU A 463 28.11 -24.45 19.42
C LEU A 463 27.55 -25.54 20.35
N THR A 464 27.11 -26.66 19.79
CA THR A 464 26.66 -27.82 20.59
C THR A 464 27.76 -28.34 21.51
N VAL A 465 28.99 -28.45 21.02
CA VAL A 465 30.15 -28.88 21.81
C VAL A 465 30.45 -27.89 22.94
N LYS A 466 30.39 -26.57 22.69
CA LYS A 466 30.52 -25.54 23.72
C LYS A 466 29.46 -25.68 24.82
N ILE A 467 28.19 -25.79 24.43
CA ILE A 467 27.07 -25.96 25.39
C ILE A 467 27.27 -27.22 26.23
N LYS A 468 27.71 -28.33 25.62
CA LYS A 468 28.00 -29.57 26.35
C LYS A 468 29.13 -29.38 27.35
N ALA A 469 30.17 -28.64 27.01
CA ALA A 469 31.30 -28.39 27.91
C ALA A 469 30.90 -27.59 29.16
N GLU A 470 29.93 -26.68 29.04
CA GLU A 470 29.41 -25.87 30.15
C GLU A 470 28.23 -26.53 30.90
N THR A 471 27.70 -27.63 30.38
CA THR A 471 26.57 -28.34 30.99
C THR A 471 26.99 -29.02 32.30
N LYS A 472 26.34 -28.65 33.40
CA LYS A 472 26.51 -29.31 34.71
C LYS A 472 25.68 -30.60 34.77
N GLY A 473 26.16 -31.65 34.10
CA GLY A 473 25.51 -32.96 34.06
C GLY A 473 25.73 -33.70 32.74
N THR A 474 25.36 -34.97 32.68
CA THR A 474 25.54 -35.83 31.49
C THR A 474 24.24 -36.14 30.78
N LYS A 475 23.08 -35.77 31.34
CA LYS A 475 21.77 -36.07 30.75
C LYS A 475 21.40 -35.05 29.69
N LEU A 476 20.52 -35.42 28.77
CA LEU A 476 20.00 -34.51 27.74
C LEU A 476 19.20 -33.35 28.36
N LYS A 477 18.49 -33.60 29.47
CA LYS A 477 17.74 -32.56 30.19
C LYS A 477 18.65 -31.44 30.67
N ASP A 478 19.81 -31.77 31.24
CA ASP A 478 20.78 -30.79 31.75
C ASP A 478 21.34 -29.93 30.60
N PHE A 479 21.58 -30.56 29.45
CA PHE A 479 22.00 -29.88 28.22
C PHE A 479 20.95 -28.87 27.73
N LEU A 480 19.67 -29.25 27.71
CA LEU A 480 18.59 -28.36 27.30
C LEU A 480 18.45 -27.14 28.23
N VAL A 481 18.62 -27.32 29.54
CA VAL A 481 18.63 -26.20 30.50
C VAL A 481 19.80 -25.26 30.22
N THR A 482 20.98 -25.79 29.96
CA THR A 482 22.18 -24.99 29.65
C THR A 482 22.01 -24.22 28.33
N MET A 483 21.43 -24.87 27.31
CA MET A 483 21.10 -24.27 26.02
C MET A 483 20.15 -23.06 26.14
N GLN A 484 19.27 -23.04 27.16
CA GLN A 484 18.32 -21.95 27.41
C GLN A 484 18.94 -20.76 28.17
N SER A 485 20.21 -20.82 28.58
CA SER A 485 20.87 -19.69 29.23
C SER A 485 21.05 -18.49 28.28
N ALA A 486 21.03 -17.27 28.84
CA ALA A 486 21.03 -16.03 28.06
C ALA A 486 22.23 -15.90 27.09
N HIS A 487 23.42 -16.33 27.52
CA HIS A 487 24.63 -16.31 26.70
C HIS A 487 24.48 -17.17 25.44
N PHE A 488 24.09 -18.45 25.59
CA PHE A 488 23.92 -19.35 24.45
C PHE A 488 22.71 -19.00 23.58
N GLN A 489 21.63 -18.46 24.17
CA GLN A 489 20.49 -17.96 23.39
C GLN A 489 20.89 -16.79 22.47
N SER A 490 21.86 -15.96 22.87
CA SER A 490 22.41 -14.91 21.99
C SER A 490 23.20 -15.50 20.82
N GLU A 491 24.10 -16.46 21.05
CA GLU A 491 24.84 -17.16 19.98
C GLU A 491 23.89 -17.91 19.02
N ILE A 492 22.90 -18.62 19.56
CA ILE A 492 21.86 -19.32 18.77
C ILE A 492 21.07 -18.31 17.93
N SER A 493 20.65 -17.19 18.52
CA SER A 493 19.87 -16.17 17.80
C SER A 493 20.67 -15.54 16.67
N LYS A 494 21.97 -15.31 16.87
CA LYS A 494 22.87 -14.80 15.83
C LYS A 494 23.00 -15.80 14.68
N LEU A 495 23.30 -17.07 14.99
CA LEU A 495 23.45 -18.10 13.96
C LEU A 495 22.12 -18.34 13.23
N ARG A 496 20.99 -18.34 13.95
CA ARG A 496 19.65 -18.40 13.36
C ARG A 496 19.42 -17.25 12.37
N HIS A 497 19.76 -16.03 12.74
CA HIS A 497 19.61 -14.87 11.86
C HIS A 497 20.43 -15.04 10.57
N GLU A 498 21.70 -15.46 10.67
CA GLU A 498 22.54 -15.72 9.50
C GLU A 498 21.97 -16.82 8.58
N VAL A 499 21.46 -17.91 9.18
CA VAL A 499 20.80 -19.00 8.46
C VAL A 499 19.53 -18.51 7.74
N GLU A 500 18.67 -17.79 8.44
CA GLU A 500 17.43 -17.25 7.88
C GLU A 500 17.71 -16.28 6.73
N GLU A 501 18.64 -15.34 6.91
CA GLU A 501 18.99 -14.38 5.86
C GLU A 501 19.58 -15.06 4.62
N TYR A 502 20.32 -16.15 4.79
CA TYR A 502 20.78 -16.95 3.65
C TYR A 502 19.60 -17.65 2.96
N ALA A 503 18.76 -18.35 3.71
CA ALA A 503 17.63 -19.11 3.17
C ALA A 503 16.59 -18.23 2.47
N LYS A 504 16.38 -16.99 2.94
CA LYS A 504 15.38 -16.05 2.39
C LYS A 504 15.69 -15.56 0.97
N GLN A 505 16.94 -15.68 0.52
CA GLN A 505 17.41 -15.26 -0.82
C GLN A 505 16.86 -16.17 -1.92
N PHE A 506 16.49 -17.41 -1.57
CA PHE A 506 16.02 -18.40 -2.53
C PHE A 506 14.49 -18.36 -2.69
N PRO A 507 13.97 -18.69 -3.88
CA PRO A 507 12.53 -18.81 -4.14
C PRO A 507 11.78 -19.66 -3.12
N THR A 508 10.53 -19.28 -2.85
CA THR A 508 9.55 -20.15 -2.18
C THR A 508 8.98 -21.13 -3.21
N ILE A 509 8.71 -22.37 -2.79
CA ILE A 509 8.16 -23.41 -3.67
C ILE A 509 6.77 -23.78 -3.19
N GLY A 510 5.78 -23.67 -4.07
CA GLY A 510 4.39 -24.03 -3.75
C GLY A 510 3.51 -22.86 -3.31
N PHE A 511 4.07 -21.66 -3.09
CA PHE A 511 3.33 -20.46 -2.73
C PHE A 511 4.15 -19.20 -3.08
N ASN A 512 3.46 -18.07 -3.27
CA ASN A 512 4.11 -16.79 -3.59
C ASN A 512 4.47 -16.03 -2.32
N LYS A 513 5.70 -15.50 -2.28
CA LYS A 513 6.23 -14.71 -1.16
C LYS A 513 5.43 -13.43 -0.93
N GLU A 514 5.00 -12.77 -2.00
CA GLU A 514 4.23 -11.50 -1.97
C GLU A 514 2.86 -11.63 -1.31
N THR A 515 2.25 -12.82 -1.41
CA THR A 515 0.92 -13.10 -0.84
C THR A 515 0.97 -13.73 0.54
N MET A 516 2.16 -14.01 1.08
CA MET A 516 2.29 -14.42 2.48
C MET A 516 1.81 -13.26 3.36
N LYS A 517 1.22 -13.55 4.53
CA LYS A 517 0.88 -12.49 5.50
C LYS A 517 2.15 -11.74 5.94
N ILE A 518 2.50 -10.71 5.19
CA ILE A 518 3.50 -9.70 5.55
C ILE A 518 2.72 -8.59 6.25
N LEU A 519 3.17 -8.22 7.46
CA LEU A 519 2.59 -7.24 8.42
C LEU A 519 1.77 -7.78 9.62
N ALA A 520 1.74 -9.09 9.87
CA ALA A 520 1.23 -9.65 11.15
C ALA A 520 -0.24 -9.30 11.53
N VAL A 521 -1.05 -8.76 10.61
CA VAL A 521 -2.48 -8.50 10.80
C VAL A 521 -3.24 -9.08 9.61
N SER A 522 -4.24 -9.91 9.86
CA SER A 522 -5.05 -10.51 8.79
C SER A 522 -6.02 -9.49 8.18
N VAL A 523 -6.42 -9.69 6.93
CA VAL A 523 -7.47 -8.88 6.30
C VAL A 523 -8.78 -8.96 7.10
N GLN A 524 -9.09 -10.10 7.73
CA GLN A 524 -10.25 -10.23 8.61
C GLN A 524 -10.14 -9.38 9.88
N GLU A 525 -8.96 -9.29 10.49
CA GLU A 525 -8.76 -8.44 11.67
C GLU A 525 -8.78 -6.96 11.29
N LEU A 526 -8.23 -6.59 10.12
CA LEU A 526 -8.38 -5.24 9.57
C LEU A 526 -9.86 -4.91 9.31
N GLN A 527 -10.63 -5.85 8.76
CA GLN A 527 -12.06 -5.67 8.53
C GLN A 527 -12.85 -5.62 9.84
N ARG A 528 -12.51 -6.44 10.84
CA ARG A 528 -13.14 -6.39 12.16
C ARG A 528 -12.89 -5.07 12.88
N ARG A 529 -11.67 -4.52 12.78
CA ARG A 529 -11.34 -3.19 13.31
C ARG A 529 -12.09 -2.09 12.56
N PHE A 530 -12.12 -2.20 11.23
CA PHE A 530 -12.90 -1.29 10.39
C PHE A 530 -14.39 -1.29 10.76
N ASP A 531 -15.01 -2.47 10.89
CA ASP A 531 -16.41 -2.65 11.24
C ASP A 531 -16.72 -2.22 12.69
N ALA A 532 -15.76 -2.32 13.61
CA ALA A 532 -15.89 -1.83 14.98
C ALA A 532 -15.86 -0.29 15.06
N GLU A 533 -15.12 0.37 14.16
CA GLU A 533 -14.99 1.83 14.11
C GLU A 533 -16.06 2.49 13.22
N HIS A 534 -16.62 1.77 12.25
CA HIS A 534 -17.53 2.32 11.24
C HIS A 534 -18.84 1.51 11.16
N GLU A 535 -19.92 2.01 11.78
CA GLU A 535 -21.29 1.53 11.54
C GLU A 535 -21.78 2.03 10.16
N VAL A 536 -21.35 1.37 9.08
CA VAL A 536 -21.81 1.73 7.73
C VAL A 536 -23.09 0.97 7.38
N GLY A 537 -24.22 1.67 7.36
CA GLY A 537 -25.47 1.17 6.80
C GLY A 537 -25.31 0.71 5.34
N SER A 538 -25.93 -0.41 5.01
CA SER A 538 -25.76 -1.22 3.80
C SER A 538 -26.25 -0.60 2.49
N GLN A 539 -25.76 0.59 2.10
CA GLN A 539 -26.32 1.28 0.92
C GLN A 539 -25.37 1.62 -0.24
N HIS A 540 -24.07 1.29 -0.25
CA HIS A 540 -23.29 1.31 -1.51
C HIS A 540 -21.96 0.52 -1.40
N LEU A 541 -21.83 -0.60 -2.12
CA LEU A 541 -20.66 -1.50 -2.11
C LEU A 541 -19.35 -0.79 -2.48
N VAL A 542 -19.34 0.00 -3.57
CA VAL A 542 -18.16 0.75 -4.03
C VAL A 542 -17.68 1.77 -2.99
N LYS A 543 -18.63 2.38 -2.25
CA LYS A 543 -18.31 3.32 -1.18
C LYS A 543 -17.67 2.58 -0.01
N HIS A 544 -18.20 1.43 0.38
CA HIS A 544 -17.61 0.59 1.42
C HIS A 544 -16.19 0.13 1.04
N THR A 545 -15.97 -0.34 -0.19
CA THR A 545 -14.65 -0.76 -0.68
C THR A 545 -13.62 0.36 -0.63
N ARG A 546 -13.98 1.58 -1.07
CA ARG A 546 -13.09 2.73 -1.01
C ARG A 546 -12.74 3.12 0.43
N ILE A 547 -13.72 3.11 1.32
CA ILE A 547 -13.51 3.45 2.74
C ILE A 547 -12.64 2.39 3.44
N PHE A 548 -12.87 1.11 3.16
CA PHE A 548 -12.04 0.03 3.70
C PHE A 548 -10.60 0.09 3.17
N LEU A 549 -10.44 0.39 1.87
CA LEU A 549 -9.12 0.60 1.28
C LEU A 549 -8.41 1.82 1.89
N GLU A 550 -9.11 2.93 2.11
CA GLU A 550 -8.56 4.09 2.85
C GLU A 550 -8.04 3.68 4.22
N PHE A 551 -8.85 2.95 5.00
CA PHE A 551 -8.45 2.45 6.32
C PHE A 551 -7.18 1.59 6.24
N CYS A 552 -7.12 0.65 5.29
CA CYS A 552 -5.96 -0.22 5.10
C CYS A 552 -4.72 0.58 4.67
N CYS A 553 -4.87 1.53 3.75
CA CYS A 553 -3.79 2.41 3.31
C CYS A 553 -3.24 3.24 4.46
N TYR A 554 -4.10 3.80 5.31
CA TYR A 554 -3.66 4.56 6.47
C TYR A 554 -2.87 3.66 7.44
N GLN A 555 -3.37 2.47 7.77
CA GLN A 555 -2.66 1.50 8.64
C GLN A 555 -1.28 1.14 8.09
N ALA A 556 -1.18 0.86 6.80
CA ALA A 556 0.07 0.51 6.15
C ALA A 556 1.07 1.69 6.12
N LEU A 557 0.61 2.88 5.74
CA LEU A 557 1.46 4.07 5.71
C LEU A 557 1.94 4.47 7.10
N HIS A 558 1.07 4.37 8.10
CA HIS A 558 1.43 4.61 9.49
C HIS A 558 2.54 3.66 9.95
N HIS A 559 2.43 2.36 9.66
CA HIS A 559 3.47 1.39 10.00
C HIS A 559 4.80 1.74 9.33
N VAL A 560 4.79 2.12 8.04
CA VAL A 560 6.02 2.49 7.33
C VAL A 560 6.66 3.76 7.91
N ILE A 561 5.87 4.81 8.17
CA ILE A 561 6.34 6.08 8.73
C ILE A 561 6.92 5.88 10.14
N THR A 562 6.29 5.03 10.96
CA THR A 562 6.75 4.78 12.34
C THR A 562 7.97 3.87 12.45
N THR A 563 8.17 2.96 11.50
CA THR A 563 9.26 1.98 11.56
C THR A 563 10.53 2.40 10.82
N ARG A 564 10.42 3.30 9.83
CA ARG A 564 11.54 3.69 8.96
C ARG A 564 11.71 5.20 8.94
N SER A 565 12.94 5.69 9.06
CA SER A 565 13.26 7.12 9.05
C SER A 565 13.65 7.67 7.66
N ASP A 566 13.94 6.80 6.69
CA ASP A 566 14.47 7.14 5.36
C ASP A 566 13.53 6.73 4.21
N TYR A 567 12.24 6.52 4.51
CA TYR A 567 11.25 5.97 3.58
C TYR A 567 11.09 6.75 2.27
N LEU A 568 11.33 8.07 2.24
CA LEU A 568 11.24 8.88 1.01
C LEU A 568 12.29 8.50 -0.05
N SER A 569 13.44 7.99 0.39
CA SER A 569 14.53 7.55 -0.52
C SER A 569 14.28 6.17 -1.13
N ASP A 570 13.40 5.38 -0.52
CA ASP A 570 13.03 4.04 -0.99
C ASP A 570 12.16 4.13 -2.26
N LYS A 571 12.64 3.51 -3.34
CA LYS A 571 11.90 3.44 -4.61
C LYS A 571 10.60 2.67 -4.46
N ASP A 572 10.60 1.61 -3.65
CA ASP A 572 9.44 0.75 -3.44
C ASP A 572 8.36 1.50 -2.67
N PHE A 573 8.75 2.34 -1.69
CA PHE A 573 7.81 3.23 -1.00
C PHE A 573 7.10 4.18 -1.98
N ARG A 574 7.86 4.88 -2.83
CA ARG A 574 7.28 5.84 -3.79
C ARG A 574 6.35 5.18 -4.80
N ARG A 575 6.67 3.94 -5.22
CA ARG A 575 5.81 3.15 -6.08
C ARG A 575 4.56 2.67 -5.34
N PHE A 576 4.73 2.18 -4.13
CA PHE A 576 3.66 1.67 -3.28
C PHE A 576 2.62 2.74 -2.95
N THR A 577 3.04 3.95 -2.57
CA THR A 577 2.10 5.05 -2.30
C THR A 577 1.32 5.46 -3.55
N TYR A 578 1.94 5.42 -4.73
CA TYR A 578 1.26 5.69 -6.00
C TYR A 578 0.25 4.60 -6.36
N ASP A 579 0.62 3.33 -6.21
CA ASP A 579 -0.26 2.19 -6.48
C ASP A 579 -1.46 2.15 -5.50
N MET A 580 -1.29 2.59 -4.25
CA MET A 580 -2.40 2.80 -3.31
C MET A 580 -3.40 3.84 -3.83
N MET A 581 -2.92 4.95 -4.41
CA MET A 581 -3.79 5.97 -5.00
C MET A 581 -4.52 5.44 -6.24
N LEU A 582 -3.84 4.66 -7.09
CA LEU A 582 -4.46 4.02 -8.26
C LEU A 582 -5.56 3.04 -7.86
N ALA A 583 -5.29 2.19 -6.86
CA ALA A 583 -6.26 1.23 -6.33
C ALA A 583 -7.51 1.93 -5.76
N TRP A 584 -7.33 3.11 -5.14
CA TRP A 584 -8.45 3.90 -4.63
C TRP A 584 -9.27 4.56 -5.74
N ASP A 585 -8.60 5.08 -6.78
CA ASP A 585 -9.27 5.76 -7.90
C ASP A 585 -10.13 4.76 -8.69
N SER A 586 -9.59 3.56 -8.95
CA SER A 586 -10.25 2.50 -9.74
C SER A 586 -10.21 1.12 -9.06
N PRO A 587 -11.00 0.88 -7.99
CA PRO A 587 -10.96 -0.36 -7.20
C PRO A 587 -11.40 -1.62 -7.97
N THR A 588 -11.99 -1.48 -9.16
CA THR A 588 -12.45 -2.58 -10.02
C THR A 588 -11.51 -2.88 -11.19
N HIS A 589 -10.44 -2.10 -11.40
CA HIS A 589 -9.53 -2.29 -12.53
C HIS A 589 -8.42 -3.27 -12.14
N VAL A 590 -8.47 -4.48 -12.69
CA VAL A 590 -7.38 -5.45 -12.58
C VAL A 590 -6.15 -4.86 -13.28
N LEU A 591 -5.06 -4.67 -12.53
CA LEU A 591 -3.76 -4.31 -13.11
C LEU A 591 -3.33 -5.45 -14.06
N PRO A 592 -2.96 -5.16 -15.31
CA PRO A 592 -2.29 -6.17 -16.12
C PRO A 592 -0.94 -6.48 -15.48
N VAL A 593 -0.82 -7.68 -14.91
CA VAL A 593 0.47 -8.29 -14.60
C VAL A 593 1.18 -8.48 -15.95
N ASN A 594 2.20 -7.65 -16.21
CA ASN A 594 3.08 -7.83 -17.36
C ASN A 594 3.99 -9.04 -17.11
N ASP A 595 3.42 -10.24 -17.23
CA ASP A 595 4.13 -11.47 -17.49
C ASP A 595 4.28 -11.63 -19.01
N SER A 596 5.32 -11.03 -19.59
CA SER A 596 5.97 -11.59 -20.77
C SER A 596 7.40 -11.06 -20.93
N PRO A 597 8.40 -11.94 -21.17
CA PRO A 597 9.74 -11.53 -21.52
C PRO A 597 9.76 -11.20 -23.01
N GLN A 598 9.96 -9.94 -23.37
CA GLN A 598 10.28 -9.58 -24.76
C GLN A 598 11.51 -8.69 -24.83
N ASN A 599 12.57 -9.32 -25.35
CA ASN A 599 13.67 -8.76 -26.12
C ASN A 599 14.51 -7.66 -25.48
N GLU A 600 15.46 -8.13 -24.66
CA GLU A 600 16.81 -7.61 -24.70
C GLU A 600 17.31 -7.59 -26.16
N THR A 601 17.34 -6.41 -26.76
CA THR A 601 18.24 -6.11 -27.87
C THR A 601 19.13 -4.94 -27.43
N SER A 602 20.25 -5.34 -26.82
CA SER A 602 21.56 -4.69 -26.92
C SER A 602 21.58 -3.16 -27.00
N ILE A 603 21.67 -2.51 -25.84
CA ILE A 603 22.62 -1.40 -25.66
C ILE A 603 23.36 -1.67 -24.34
N SER A 604 24.63 -2.02 -24.47
CA SER A 604 25.56 -2.32 -23.39
C SER A 604 25.77 -1.12 -22.45
N PRO A 605 26.06 -1.36 -21.15
CA PRO A 605 26.38 -0.32 -20.19
C PRO A 605 27.81 0.17 -20.41
N SER A 606 27.97 1.29 -21.10
CA SER A 606 29.21 2.05 -21.10
C SER A 606 29.05 3.27 -20.20
N GLU A 607 29.87 3.29 -19.15
CA GLU A 607 30.34 4.46 -18.40
C GLU A 607 29.27 5.27 -17.65
N GLN A 608 29.27 5.06 -16.34
CA GLN A 608 28.89 6.09 -15.38
C GLN A 608 29.74 7.34 -15.66
N GLN A 609 29.14 8.33 -16.30
CA GLN A 609 29.61 9.70 -16.23
C GLN A 609 28.74 10.43 -15.21
N GLU A 610 29.40 10.91 -14.16
CA GLU A 610 28.93 12.00 -13.31
C GLU A 610 28.49 13.14 -14.23
N GLU A 611 27.19 13.47 -14.23
CA GLU A 611 26.75 14.74 -14.81
C GLU A 611 27.02 15.83 -13.79
N ASP A 612 28.11 16.55 -14.03
CA ASP A 612 28.47 17.81 -13.38
C ASP A 612 27.29 18.79 -13.45
N GLU A 613 26.87 19.27 -12.27
CA GLU A 613 26.06 20.47 -12.13
C GLU A 613 26.90 21.68 -12.56
N ASP A 614 26.83 22.08 -13.84
CA ASP A 614 27.15 23.45 -14.25
C ASP A 614 26.57 23.77 -15.64
N GLY A 615 25.90 24.93 -15.74
CA GLY A 615 25.62 25.57 -17.03
C GLY A 615 24.15 25.80 -17.34
N TRP A 616 23.74 27.06 -17.23
CA TRP A 616 22.52 27.60 -17.81
C TRP A 616 22.39 27.24 -19.30
N SER A 617 21.41 26.41 -19.66
CA SER A 617 21.07 26.14 -21.07
C SER A 617 19.69 26.72 -21.43
N LEU A 618 19.66 27.37 -22.60
CA LEU A 618 18.72 28.43 -22.97
C LEU A 618 17.64 27.95 -23.97
N PHE A 619 17.22 26.68 -23.93
CA PHE A 619 16.19 26.15 -24.85
C PHE A 619 15.15 25.28 -24.15
N TYR A 620 13.88 25.70 -24.25
CA TYR A 620 12.71 25.16 -23.56
C TYR A 620 12.12 23.94 -24.28
N SER A 621 12.31 22.74 -23.72
CA SER A 621 11.27 21.71 -23.54
C SER A 621 11.77 20.70 -22.50
N THR A 622 11.05 20.56 -21.38
CA THR A 622 11.44 19.60 -20.33
C THR A 622 11.26 18.19 -20.89
N THR A 623 12.31 17.37 -20.92
CA THR A 623 12.28 15.95 -21.33
C THR A 623 11.16 15.17 -20.63
N THR A 624 10.78 15.56 -19.42
CA THR A 624 9.63 15.03 -18.66
C THR A 624 8.28 15.24 -19.38
N SER A 625 8.07 16.38 -20.05
CA SER A 625 6.81 16.67 -20.78
C SER A 625 6.66 15.83 -22.05
N MET A 626 7.77 15.48 -22.70
CA MET A 626 7.76 14.58 -23.86
C MET A 626 7.57 13.12 -23.45
N ALA A 627 8.16 12.71 -22.32
CA ALA A 627 7.97 11.36 -21.77
C ALA A 627 6.53 11.09 -21.32
N VAL A 628 5.84 12.09 -20.74
CA VAL A 628 4.44 11.99 -20.31
C VAL A 628 3.46 11.84 -21.49
N GLN A 629 3.80 12.36 -22.67
CA GLN A 629 2.96 12.22 -23.87
C GLN A 629 3.08 10.86 -24.58
N VAL A 630 4.07 10.03 -24.19
CA VAL A 630 4.38 8.74 -24.81
C VAL A 630 3.97 7.55 -23.92
N ASP A 631 3.57 7.82 -22.68
CA ASP A 631 3.30 6.79 -21.66
C ASP A 631 1.80 6.44 -21.60
N ASP A 632 1.42 5.27 -22.12
CA ASP A 632 0.05 4.70 -22.11
C ASP A 632 -0.39 4.20 -20.70
N THR A 633 0.18 4.74 -19.61
CA THR A 633 -0.02 4.23 -18.25
C THR A 633 -1.24 4.81 -17.52
N ILE A 634 -1.77 4.02 -16.57
CA ILE A 634 -2.90 4.39 -15.72
C ILE A 634 -2.49 5.55 -14.78
N THR A 635 -3.25 6.64 -14.79
CA THR A 635 -2.97 7.88 -14.02
C THR A 635 -3.87 8.04 -12.79
N VAL A 636 -3.40 8.79 -11.78
CA VAL A 636 -4.15 9.06 -10.53
C VAL A 636 -5.02 10.33 -10.64
N GLY A 637 -6.29 10.25 -10.22
CA GLY A 637 -7.20 11.39 -10.09
C GLY A 637 -7.02 12.24 -8.83
N GLN A 638 -7.60 13.46 -8.84
CA GLN A 638 -7.46 14.45 -7.75
C GLN A 638 -8.01 13.95 -6.40
N GLU A 639 -9.13 13.23 -6.40
CA GLU A 639 -9.74 12.71 -5.16
C GLU A 639 -8.86 11.64 -4.50
N ALA A 640 -8.29 10.73 -5.28
CA ALA A 640 -7.40 9.68 -4.78
C ALA A 640 -6.15 10.26 -4.10
N PHE A 641 -5.54 11.27 -4.74
CA PHE A 641 -4.40 11.98 -4.18
C PHE A 641 -4.78 12.72 -2.89
N ALA A 642 -5.92 13.42 -2.87
CA ALA A 642 -6.39 14.16 -1.71
C ALA A 642 -6.71 13.28 -0.49
N ARG A 643 -7.10 12.01 -0.72
CA ARG A 643 -7.38 11.05 0.35
C ARG A 643 -6.13 10.38 0.90
N ILE A 644 -5.28 9.84 0.04
CA ILE A 644 -4.16 8.99 0.48
C ILE A 644 -2.91 9.81 0.81
N ALA A 645 -2.57 10.84 0.03
CA ALA A 645 -1.31 11.57 0.20
C ALA A 645 -1.14 12.28 1.56
N PRO A 646 -2.18 12.91 2.15
CA PRO A 646 -2.06 13.57 3.46
C PRO A 646 -1.83 12.61 4.63
N ALA A 647 -2.03 11.29 4.45
CA ALA A 647 -1.67 10.30 5.46
C ALA A 647 -0.15 10.26 5.72
N CYS A 648 0.64 10.79 4.79
CA CYS A 648 2.06 11.06 4.99
C CYS A 648 2.27 12.59 5.00
N PRO A 649 2.36 13.24 6.19
CA PRO A 649 2.48 14.71 6.28
C PRO A 649 3.69 15.29 5.55
N ALA A 650 4.77 14.52 5.41
CA ALA A 650 5.92 14.92 4.60
C ALA A 650 5.56 15.12 3.12
N VAL A 651 4.63 14.31 2.59
CA VAL A 651 4.21 14.32 1.18
C VAL A 651 3.14 15.38 0.91
N ALA A 652 2.09 15.47 1.73
CA ALA A 652 1.01 16.43 1.51
C ALA A 652 0.34 16.88 2.81
N ASP A 653 -0.23 18.09 2.82
CA ASP A 653 -0.97 18.64 3.96
C ASP A 653 -2.41 18.86 3.54
N VAL A 654 -3.34 18.56 4.46
CA VAL A 654 -4.78 18.63 4.19
C VAL A 654 -5.22 20.01 3.71
N ILE A 655 -4.59 21.10 4.16
CA ILE A 655 -4.94 22.47 3.79
C ILE A 655 -4.52 22.77 2.34
N THR A 656 -3.39 22.22 1.88
CA THR A 656 -2.77 22.58 0.60
C THR A 656 -2.79 21.45 -0.45
N VAL A 657 -3.33 20.27 -0.12
CA VAL A 657 -3.30 19.07 -0.97
C VAL A 657 -3.89 19.27 -2.37
N HIS A 658 -5.00 20.01 -2.49
CA HIS A 658 -5.61 20.31 -3.80
C HIS A 658 -4.71 21.22 -4.64
N ASN A 659 -4.13 22.26 -4.02
CA ASN A 659 -3.20 23.16 -4.70
C ASN A 659 -1.91 22.43 -5.12
N LEU A 660 -1.46 21.47 -4.31
CA LEU A 660 -0.32 20.61 -4.61
C LEU A 660 -0.62 19.74 -5.83
N PHE A 661 -1.78 19.08 -5.86
CA PHE A 661 -2.20 18.28 -7.02
C PHE A 661 -2.27 19.11 -8.30
N ASP A 662 -2.88 20.30 -8.25
CA ASP A 662 -2.99 21.19 -9.42
C ASP A 662 -1.60 21.64 -9.90
N SER A 663 -0.67 21.89 -8.96
CA SER A 663 0.72 22.23 -9.28
C SER A 663 1.48 21.08 -9.94
N LEU A 664 1.25 19.84 -9.48
CA LEU A 664 1.87 18.64 -10.07
C LEU A 664 1.27 18.27 -11.43
N THR A 665 -0.01 18.59 -11.66
CA THR A 665 -0.75 18.16 -12.87
C THR A 665 -0.96 19.26 -13.90
N THR A 666 -0.35 20.44 -13.72
CA THR A 666 -0.45 21.58 -14.65
C THR A 666 -0.04 21.20 -16.08
N SER A 667 0.87 20.25 -16.24
CA SER A 667 1.34 19.76 -17.54
C SER A 667 0.61 18.52 -18.08
N SER A 668 -0.34 17.94 -17.33
CA SER A 668 -0.87 16.59 -17.57
C SER A 668 -2.39 16.46 -17.38
N ASP A 669 -3.18 17.30 -18.06
CA ASP A 669 -4.65 17.22 -18.16
C ASP A 669 -5.37 16.85 -16.83
N SER A 670 -4.92 17.44 -15.71
CA SER A 670 -5.48 17.21 -14.36
C SER A 670 -5.42 15.74 -13.87
N ARG A 671 -4.46 14.97 -14.38
CA ARG A 671 -4.15 13.59 -13.99
C ARG A 671 -2.69 13.46 -13.58
N LEU A 672 -2.40 12.73 -12.51
CA LEU A 672 -1.05 12.60 -11.96
C LEU A 672 -0.35 11.35 -12.49
N HIS A 673 0.73 11.53 -13.25
CA HIS A 673 1.60 10.45 -13.72
C HIS A 673 2.64 10.05 -12.66
N PHE A 674 3.02 8.78 -12.64
CA PHE A 674 4.02 8.25 -11.70
C PHE A 674 5.37 8.97 -11.81
N LEU A 675 5.84 9.28 -13.03
CA LEU A 675 7.12 9.96 -13.24
C LEU A 675 7.17 11.35 -12.58
N ILE A 676 6.06 12.09 -12.62
CA ILE A 676 5.95 13.40 -11.99
C ILE A 676 5.96 13.25 -10.47
N TYR A 677 5.20 12.27 -9.95
CA TYR A 677 5.14 11.97 -8.52
C TYR A 677 6.50 11.49 -7.96
N ASP A 678 7.19 10.59 -8.67
CA ASP A 678 8.53 10.11 -8.32
C ASP A 678 9.55 11.25 -8.33
N LYS A 679 9.52 12.13 -9.35
CA LYS A 679 10.41 13.30 -9.44
C LYS A 679 10.18 14.28 -8.28
N TYR A 680 8.92 14.52 -7.91
CA TYR A 680 8.55 15.34 -6.76
C TYR A 680 9.11 14.78 -5.45
N LEU A 681 8.88 13.49 -5.17
CA LEU A 681 9.34 12.86 -3.94
C LEU A 681 10.87 12.73 -3.85
N ARG A 682 11.56 12.48 -4.97
CA ARG A 682 13.03 12.51 -5.00
C ARG A 682 13.58 13.90 -4.68
N SER A 683 12.95 14.95 -5.22
CA SER A 683 13.33 16.33 -4.93
C SER A 683 13.07 16.69 -3.47
N LEU A 684 11.96 16.21 -2.90
CA LEU A 684 11.64 16.35 -1.49
C LEU A 684 12.67 15.65 -0.58
N ASP A 685 13.06 14.42 -0.90
CA ASP A 685 14.13 13.70 -0.18
C ASP A 685 15.47 14.44 -0.28
N LYS A 686 15.86 14.93 -1.48
CA LYS A 686 17.07 15.75 -1.68
C LYS A 686 17.07 16.98 -0.77
N ILE A 687 15.95 17.72 -0.70
CA ILE A 687 15.82 18.92 0.13
C ILE A 687 15.91 18.59 1.62
N ILE A 688 15.20 17.56 2.08
CA ILE A 688 15.21 17.13 3.49
C ILE A 688 16.63 16.69 3.90
N ARG A 689 17.32 15.92 3.05
CA ARG A 689 18.72 15.51 3.30
C ARG A 689 19.66 16.71 3.32
N THR A 690 19.49 17.67 2.42
CA THR A 690 20.29 18.91 2.37
C THR A 690 20.12 19.71 3.67
N ALA A 691 18.88 19.90 4.12
CA ALA A 691 18.56 20.58 5.37
C ALA A 691 19.13 19.84 6.61
N LYS A 692 19.23 18.51 6.57
CA LYS A 692 19.84 17.68 7.63
C LYS A 692 21.38 17.70 7.62
N SER A 693 22.00 17.75 6.44
CA SER A 693 23.46 17.56 6.25
C SER A 693 24.33 18.80 6.52
N THR A 694 23.79 19.87 7.09
CA THR A 694 24.54 21.09 7.37
C THR A 694 25.18 21.01 8.76
N PRO A 695 26.52 21.09 8.91
CA PRO A 695 27.32 22.19 8.35
C PRO A 695 28.41 21.71 7.39
N GLY A 696 28.26 22.05 6.11
CA GLY A 696 29.43 22.11 5.23
C GLY A 696 30.43 23.18 5.71
N PRO A 697 31.68 23.18 5.20
CA PRO A 697 32.74 24.12 5.60
C PRO A 697 32.42 25.62 5.41
N LEU A 698 31.29 25.93 4.76
CA LEU A 698 30.84 27.27 4.35
C LEU A 698 29.89 27.97 5.36
N ILE A 699 29.49 27.34 6.47
CA ILE A 699 28.44 27.87 7.40
C ILE A 699 28.91 27.89 8.87
N SER A 700 30.22 27.90 9.12
CA SER A 700 30.79 27.80 10.49
C SER A 700 30.55 29.01 11.41
N ASN A 701 29.98 30.13 10.91
CA ASN A 701 29.85 31.39 11.64
C ASN A 701 28.44 31.73 12.13
N LEU A 702 27.41 30.93 11.83
CA LEU A 702 26.03 31.15 12.25
C LEU A 702 25.77 30.54 13.65
N GLN A 703 25.57 31.39 14.66
CA GLN A 703 25.15 30.98 16.00
C GLN A 703 23.62 30.80 16.02
N LEU A 704 23.15 29.59 15.74
CA LEU A 704 21.73 29.24 15.79
C LEU A 704 21.27 29.00 17.25
N ALA A 705 20.03 29.38 17.57
CA ALA A 705 19.41 29.11 18.85
C ALA A 705 19.02 27.62 19.00
N GLU A 706 18.82 27.15 20.24
CA GLU A 706 18.42 25.76 20.51
C GLU A 706 17.06 25.45 19.86
N GLY A 707 17.01 24.44 18.98
CA GLY A 707 15.79 24.09 18.22
C GLY A 707 15.58 24.87 16.90
N GLU A 708 16.55 25.67 16.47
CA GLU A 708 16.48 26.43 15.22
C GLU A 708 16.97 25.60 14.01
N ILE A 709 16.16 25.56 12.94
CA ILE A 709 16.40 24.75 11.74
C ILE A 709 16.52 25.67 10.53
N ILE A 710 17.57 25.47 9.71
CA ILE A 710 17.75 26.16 8.43
C ILE A 710 16.77 25.58 7.40
N LEU A 711 15.97 26.45 6.78
CA LEU A 711 14.92 26.07 5.83
C LEU A 711 15.33 26.28 4.37
N ASP A 712 15.93 27.43 4.07
CA ASP A 712 16.46 27.73 2.74
C ASP A 712 17.59 28.76 2.81
N VAL A 713 18.44 28.74 1.79
CA VAL A 713 19.59 29.63 1.68
C VAL A 713 19.80 30.08 0.23
N ASP A 714 19.95 31.39 0.02
CA ASP A 714 20.12 31.99 -1.30
C ASP A 714 21.30 32.98 -1.33
N GLY A 715 21.88 33.22 -2.50
CA GLY A 715 23.09 34.04 -2.68
C GLY A 715 24.40 33.29 -2.40
N THR A 716 24.40 31.96 -2.48
CA THR A 716 25.61 31.11 -2.36
C THR A 716 26.49 31.15 -3.62
N VAL A 717 25.88 31.42 -4.77
CA VAL A 717 26.60 31.50 -6.05
C VAL A 717 27.03 32.95 -6.32
N PRO A 718 28.33 33.23 -6.57
CA PRO A 718 28.83 34.60 -6.74
C PRO A 718 28.16 35.41 -7.86
N ILE A 719 27.64 34.73 -8.88
CA ILE A 719 26.94 35.35 -10.02
C ILE A 719 25.49 35.76 -9.72
N GLN A 720 24.94 35.39 -8.54
CA GLN A 720 23.55 35.71 -8.16
C GLN A 720 23.42 36.13 -6.68
N PRO A 721 24.09 37.20 -6.23
CA PRO A 721 24.01 37.64 -4.84
C PRO A 721 22.62 38.20 -4.51
N VAL A 722 22.25 38.16 -3.22
CA VAL A 722 21.13 38.95 -2.68
C VAL A 722 21.69 40.30 -2.24
N LEU A 723 21.06 41.40 -2.65
CA LEU A 723 21.50 42.74 -2.27
C LEU A 723 20.68 43.26 -1.10
N GLN A 724 21.32 43.61 0.01
CA GLN A 724 20.67 44.28 1.13
C GLN A 724 20.82 45.80 0.98
N HIS A 725 19.69 46.52 1.04
CA HIS A 725 19.65 47.97 1.03
C HIS A 725 19.18 48.53 2.38
N ILE A 726 19.94 49.50 2.89
CA ILE A 726 19.59 50.34 4.03
C ILE A 726 19.84 51.79 3.61
N GLY A 727 18.78 52.59 3.50
CA GLY A 727 18.84 53.91 2.89
C GLY A 727 19.35 53.87 1.44
N ILE A 728 20.50 54.50 1.18
CA ILE A 728 21.17 54.54 -0.14
C ILE A 728 22.31 53.52 -0.29
N SER A 729 22.64 52.76 0.77
CA SER A 729 23.75 51.80 0.77
C SER A 729 23.26 50.42 0.36
N ALA A 730 24.06 49.69 -0.44
CA ALA A 730 23.73 48.36 -0.92
C ALA A 730 24.91 47.38 -0.68
N TRP A 731 24.62 46.23 -0.09
CA TRP A 731 25.63 45.20 0.24
C TRP A 731 25.25 43.87 -0.42
N PRO A 732 26.12 43.26 -1.25
CA PRO A 732 25.91 41.91 -1.74
C PRO A 732 26.17 40.90 -0.63
N GLY A 733 25.35 39.86 -0.56
CA GLY A 733 25.49 38.85 0.48
C GLY A 733 24.61 37.62 0.26
N ARG A 734 24.61 36.79 1.29
CA ARG A 734 23.86 35.54 1.39
C ARG A 734 22.70 35.71 2.37
N LEU A 735 21.55 35.16 2.02
CA LEU A 735 20.33 35.22 2.82
C LEU A 735 19.96 33.80 3.29
N THR A 736 19.79 33.61 4.59
CA THR A 736 19.44 32.32 5.21
C THR A 736 18.14 32.47 6.00
N LEU A 737 17.15 31.62 5.72
CA LEU A 737 15.88 31.57 6.46
C LEU A 737 15.89 30.40 7.45
N THR A 738 15.50 30.67 8.69
CA THR A 738 15.23 29.64 9.70
C THR A 738 13.76 29.63 10.10
N ASN A 739 13.37 28.67 10.96
CA ASN A 739 12.06 28.67 11.60
C ASN A 739 11.84 29.81 12.62
N HIS A 740 12.83 30.68 12.88
CA HIS A 740 12.75 31.77 13.86
C HIS A 740 13.10 33.15 13.30
N ALA A 741 14.08 33.25 12.38
CA ALA A 741 14.62 34.53 11.93
C ALA A 741 15.16 34.47 10.48
N ILE A 742 15.45 35.65 9.93
CA ILE A 742 16.18 35.82 8.67
C ILE A 742 17.59 36.29 9.01
N TYR A 743 18.60 35.61 8.46
CA TYR A 743 20.01 35.94 8.62
C TYR A 743 20.57 36.48 7.31
N PHE A 744 21.25 37.62 7.35
CA PHE A 744 21.96 38.18 6.20
C PHE A 744 23.46 38.26 6.48
N GLU A 745 24.27 37.61 5.65
CA GLU A 745 25.73 37.61 5.72
C GLU A 745 26.29 38.43 4.55
N SER A 746 26.92 39.58 4.82
CA SER A 746 27.55 40.39 3.77
C SER A 746 28.81 39.72 3.23
N LEU A 747 29.04 39.87 1.92
CA LEU A 747 30.19 39.32 1.21
C LEU A 747 31.44 40.20 1.47
N GLY A 748 32.35 39.75 2.34
CA GLY A 748 33.63 40.40 2.64
C GLY A 748 34.78 39.94 1.74
N VAL A 749 35.98 40.52 1.92
CA VAL A 749 37.21 40.12 1.20
C VAL A 749 37.73 38.80 1.77
N GLY A 750 37.33 37.67 1.18
CA GLY A 750 37.85 36.32 1.50
C GLY A 750 37.02 35.50 2.48
N SER A 751 36.08 36.10 3.22
CA SER A 751 35.11 35.40 4.09
C SER A 751 33.84 36.23 4.28
N TYR A 752 32.72 35.60 4.63
CA TYR A 752 31.48 36.28 5.00
C TYR A 752 31.61 36.98 6.37
N ASP A 753 31.03 38.18 6.50
CA ASP A 753 30.98 38.92 7.76
C ASP A 753 29.96 38.29 8.73
N LYS A 754 29.94 38.77 10.00
CA LYS A 754 28.98 38.34 11.01
C LYS A 754 27.53 38.60 10.54
N ALA A 755 26.70 37.57 10.58
CA ALA A 755 25.31 37.64 10.15
C ALA A 755 24.47 38.68 10.93
N VAL A 756 23.72 39.51 10.21
CA VAL A 756 22.68 40.39 10.77
C VAL A 756 21.39 39.58 10.91
N ILE A 757 20.78 39.62 12.10
CA ILE A 757 19.60 38.81 12.45
C ILE A 757 18.33 39.67 12.43
N TYR A 758 17.34 39.24 11.67
CA TYR A 758 16.00 39.84 11.61
C TYR A 758 14.98 38.86 12.18
N ASP A 759 14.53 39.12 13.41
CA ASP A 759 13.62 38.23 14.15
C ASP A 759 12.24 38.17 13.46
N LEU A 760 11.67 36.97 13.34
CA LEU A 760 10.30 36.69 12.89
C LEU A 760 9.40 36.12 14.00
N ALA A 761 9.98 35.73 15.13
CA ALA A 761 9.28 35.02 16.20
C ALA A 761 8.79 35.95 17.32
N SER A 762 9.62 36.86 17.84
CA SER A 762 9.31 37.52 19.14
C SER A 762 8.42 38.77 19.03
N GLU A 763 8.40 39.49 17.90
CA GLU A 763 7.70 40.78 17.79
C GLU A 763 6.35 40.71 17.05
N MET A 764 5.28 41.24 17.66
CA MET A 764 3.92 41.27 17.08
C MET A 764 3.73 42.20 15.85
N LYS A 765 4.60 43.20 15.65
CA LYS A 765 4.37 44.31 14.69
C LYS A 765 5.38 44.37 13.53
N GLN A 766 5.92 43.23 13.11
CA GLN A 766 6.77 43.16 11.91
C GLN A 766 5.94 43.39 10.63
N ILE A 767 6.52 44.01 9.61
CA ILE A 767 5.88 44.21 8.31
C ILE A 767 6.84 43.69 7.24
N ILE A 768 6.40 42.66 6.52
CA ILE A 768 7.07 42.12 5.33
C ILE A 768 6.13 42.33 4.15
N LYS A 769 6.58 43.08 3.14
CA LYS A 769 5.80 43.33 1.92
C LYS A 769 6.72 43.52 0.71
N PRO A 770 6.21 43.31 -0.50
CA PRO A 770 6.96 43.66 -1.70
C PRO A 770 7.12 45.18 -1.80
N GLU A 771 8.27 45.60 -2.35
CA GLU A 771 8.54 47.01 -2.62
C GLU A 771 9.30 47.17 -3.95
N LEU A 772 9.08 48.31 -4.60
CA LEU A 772 9.81 48.71 -5.80
C LEU A 772 11.22 49.19 -5.41
N THR A 773 12.26 48.56 -5.94
CA THR A 773 13.66 48.96 -5.84
C THR A 773 14.33 48.94 -7.22
N GLY A 774 15.58 49.35 -7.31
CA GLY A 774 16.27 49.58 -8.57
C GLY A 774 17.69 50.03 -8.28
N PRO A 775 18.55 50.18 -9.31
CA PRO A 775 19.95 50.48 -9.08
C PRO A 775 20.10 51.70 -8.15
N MET A 776 20.84 51.52 -7.05
CA MET A 776 21.02 52.48 -5.95
C MET A 776 19.76 52.90 -5.17
N GLY A 777 18.74 52.04 -5.07
CA GLY A 777 17.53 52.29 -4.27
C GLY A 777 16.41 53.07 -4.99
N ALA A 778 16.49 53.22 -6.31
CA ALA A 778 15.45 53.87 -7.10
C ALA A 778 14.18 53.00 -7.20
N ARG A 779 12.98 53.53 -6.95
CA ARG A 779 11.70 52.77 -6.95
C ARG A 779 11.19 52.43 -8.37
N ILE A 780 11.96 51.65 -9.14
CA ILE A 780 11.70 51.44 -10.58
C ILE A 780 11.24 50.00 -10.88
N PHE A 781 11.81 48.99 -10.19
CA PHE A 781 11.58 47.57 -10.47
C PHE A 781 11.02 46.83 -9.24
N ASP A 782 10.07 45.93 -9.45
CA ASP A 782 9.40 45.19 -8.37
C ASP A 782 10.23 43.96 -7.93
N LYS A 783 11.42 44.21 -7.36
CA LYS A 783 12.46 43.19 -7.12
C LYS A 783 12.87 42.99 -5.66
N ALA A 784 12.33 43.77 -4.71
CA ALA A 784 12.72 43.64 -3.31
C ALA A 784 11.62 43.20 -2.35
N VAL A 785 12.06 42.57 -1.26
CA VAL A 785 11.27 42.34 -0.05
C VAL A 785 11.69 43.35 1.01
N MET A 786 10.75 44.16 1.47
CA MET A 786 10.99 45.09 2.58
C MET A 786 10.67 44.40 3.91
N TYR A 787 11.58 44.51 4.89
CA TYR A 787 11.37 44.15 6.28
C TYR A 787 11.41 45.40 7.17
N LYS A 788 10.42 45.53 8.07
CA LYS A 788 10.37 46.57 9.10
C LYS A 788 9.86 46.00 10.42
N SER A 789 10.52 46.34 11.52
CA SER A 789 10.15 45.94 12.89
C SER A 789 10.24 47.13 13.84
N ALA A 790 9.94 46.93 15.13
CA ALA A 790 10.15 47.98 16.14
C ALA A 790 11.63 48.10 16.55
N SER A 791 12.38 47.01 16.42
CA SER A 791 13.83 46.93 16.70
C SER A 791 14.71 47.55 15.62
N VAL A 792 14.21 47.73 14.39
CA VAL A 792 14.98 48.29 13.27
C VAL A 792 14.52 49.72 12.97
N ALA A 793 15.43 50.69 13.11
CA ALA A 793 15.15 52.11 12.94
C ALA A 793 14.76 52.50 11.50
N GLU A 794 15.44 51.93 10.49
CA GLU A 794 15.18 52.14 9.07
C GLU A 794 14.70 50.85 8.38
N PRO A 795 13.72 50.89 7.47
CA PRO A 795 13.29 49.69 6.75
C PRO A 795 14.45 49.12 5.92
N VAL A 796 14.60 47.80 5.98
CA VAL A 796 15.62 47.05 5.23
C VAL A 796 14.98 46.44 3.99
N TYR A 797 15.68 46.47 2.86
CA TYR A 797 15.20 45.89 1.61
C TYR A 797 16.15 44.79 1.14
N PHE A 798 15.62 43.61 0.83
CA PHE A 798 16.36 42.52 0.21
C PHE A 798 15.99 42.46 -1.27
N GLU A 799 16.89 42.92 -2.14
CA GLU A 799 16.72 42.93 -3.59
C GLU A 799 17.28 41.63 -4.21
N PHE A 800 16.47 41.03 -5.09
CA PHE A 800 16.80 39.79 -5.81
C PHE A 800 16.99 40.10 -7.30
N PRO A 801 18.25 40.19 -7.79
CA PRO A 801 18.52 40.51 -9.17
C PRO A 801 18.09 39.34 -10.09
N GLU A 802 17.03 39.54 -10.89
CA GLU A 802 16.56 38.59 -11.91
C GLU A 802 16.30 39.32 -13.23
N PHE A 803 16.84 38.79 -14.34
CA PHE A 803 16.67 39.36 -15.69
C PHE A 803 15.23 39.24 -16.23
N LYS A 804 14.44 38.25 -15.78
CA LYS A 804 13.06 38.01 -16.26
C LYS A 804 12.18 37.47 -15.13
N GLY A 805 11.02 38.10 -14.91
CA GLY A 805 10.04 37.69 -13.88
C GLY A 805 10.41 38.10 -12.46
N ASN A 806 9.47 37.96 -11.51
CA ASN A 806 9.65 38.32 -10.09
C ASN A 806 9.60 37.08 -9.18
N SER A 807 9.93 35.91 -9.72
CA SER A 807 9.70 34.59 -9.11
C SER A 807 10.56 34.34 -7.88
N ARG A 808 11.87 34.69 -7.91
CA ARG A 808 12.76 34.47 -6.76
C ARG A 808 12.37 35.36 -5.59
N ARG A 809 12.02 36.62 -5.86
CA ARG A 809 11.51 37.56 -4.85
C ARG A 809 10.18 37.09 -4.26
N ASP A 810 9.23 36.68 -5.10
CA ASP A 810 7.91 36.24 -4.65
C ASP A 810 8.00 34.96 -3.79
N TYR A 811 8.86 34.00 -4.17
CA TYR A 811 9.13 32.84 -3.34
C TYR A 811 9.65 33.23 -1.95
N TRP A 812 10.69 34.06 -1.88
CA TRP A 812 11.29 34.49 -0.63
C TRP A 812 10.32 35.28 0.25
N LEU A 813 9.50 36.14 -0.36
CA LEU A 813 8.42 36.83 0.32
C LEU A 813 7.43 35.83 0.94
N ASP A 814 7.02 34.81 0.19
CA ASP A 814 5.99 33.86 0.62
C ASP A 814 6.50 32.94 1.74
N VAL A 815 7.73 32.40 1.66
CA VAL A 815 8.30 31.57 2.73
C VAL A 815 8.58 32.35 4.02
N CYS A 816 8.99 33.63 3.91
CA CYS A 816 9.16 34.50 5.09
C CYS A 816 7.81 34.80 5.74
N LEU A 817 6.77 35.04 4.92
CA LEU A 817 5.42 35.28 5.43
C LEU A 817 4.81 34.02 6.08
N GLU A 818 5.10 32.81 5.58
CA GLU A 818 4.61 31.57 6.21
C GLU A 818 5.09 31.44 7.67
N ILE A 819 6.39 31.62 7.92
CA ILE A 819 6.96 31.57 9.27
C ILE A 819 6.41 32.69 10.15
N LEU A 820 6.32 33.92 9.61
CA LEU A 820 5.74 35.06 10.32
C LEU A 820 4.27 34.82 10.72
N HIS A 821 3.47 34.27 9.80
CA HIS A 821 2.05 33.98 10.05
C HIS A 821 1.87 32.80 11.03
N ALA A 822 2.73 31.79 10.98
CA ALA A 822 2.73 30.69 11.94
C ALA A 822 3.03 31.20 13.38
N HIS A 823 4.05 32.03 13.57
CA HIS A 823 4.36 32.64 14.88
C HIS A 823 3.26 33.57 15.39
N ARG A 824 2.65 34.38 14.52
CA ARG A 824 1.48 35.20 14.88
C ARG A 824 0.29 34.35 15.32
N PHE A 825 0.04 33.23 14.64
CA PHE A 825 -1.02 32.30 15.01
C PHE A 825 -0.74 31.66 16.38
N ILE A 826 0.52 31.27 16.64
CA ILE A 826 0.95 30.75 17.95
C ILE A 826 0.68 31.75 19.07
N GLN A 827 1.12 32.99 18.90
CA GLN A 827 0.98 34.03 19.92
C GLN A 827 -0.47 34.45 20.15
N LYS A 828 -1.29 34.49 19.09
CA LYS A 828 -2.70 34.87 19.20
C LYS A 828 -3.52 33.87 20.02
N ASN A 829 -3.16 32.60 19.98
CA ASN A 829 -3.95 31.50 20.52
C ASN A 829 -3.42 30.93 21.85
N ASN A 830 -2.31 31.48 22.39
CA ASN A 830 -1.70 31.07 23.67
C ASN A 830 -1.50 29.54 23.79
N PHE A 831 -0.89 28.92 22.78
CA PHE A 831 -0.69 27.48 22.71
C PHE A 831 0.37 26.94 23.69
N ASN A 832 0.24 25.68 24.09
CA ASN A 832 1.27 24.94 24.84
C ASN A 832 2.46 24.56 23.95
N GLU A 833 3.61 24.25 24.53
CA GLU A 833 4.85 23.90 23.81
C GLU A 833 4.64 22.87 22.68
N THR A 834 3.97 21.74 22.93
CA THR A 834 3.67 20.72 21.90
C THR A 834 2.80 21.24 20.76
N GLN A 835 1.83 22.10 21.06
CA GLN A 835 0.96 22.72 20.05
C GLN A 835 1.72 23.74 19.21
N GLN A 836 2.64 24.51 19.82
CA GLN A 836 3.52 25.43 19.12
C GLN A 836 4.44 24.67 18.15
N LEU A 837 5.05 23.58 18.63
CA LEU A 837 5.92 22.73 17.82
C LEU A 837 5.18 22.06 16.65
N GLU A 838 3.95 21.60 16.84
CA GLU A 838 3.11 21.05 15.76
C GLU A 838 2.79 22.10 14.68
N VAL A 839 2.46 23.34 15.09
CA VAL A 839 2.23 24.46 14.15
C VAL A 839 3.50 24.77 13.34
N LEU A 840 4.66 24.84 14.01
CA LEU A 840 5.95 25.08 13.35
C LEU A 840 6.33 23.92 12.43
N ALA A 841 6.14 22.67 12.85
CA ALA A 841 6.43 21.49 12.03
C ALA A 841 5.61 21.49 10.73
N ARG A 842 4.31 21.87 10.79
CA ARG A 842 3.47 22.02 9.60
C ARG A 842 4.00 23.09 8.64
N ALA A 843 4.44 24.24 9.16
CA ALA A 843 5.04 25.31 8.36
C ALA A 843 6.36 24.86 7.69
N ILE A 844 7.24 24.19 8.43
CA ILE A 844 8.52 23.67 7.94
C ILE A 844 8.31 22.65 6.81
N LEU A 845 7.44 21.66 7.01
CA LEU A 845 7.10 20.67 5.98
C LEU A 845 6.43 21.36 4.77
N GLY A 846 5.62 22.40 4.98
CA GLY A 846 5.07 23.25 3.91
C GLY A 846 6.17 23.87 3.02
N ILE A 847 7.19 24.45 3.63
CA ILE A 847 8.31 25.07 2.92
C ILE A 847 9.12 24.03 2.15
N PHE A 848 9.43 22.86 2.74
CA PHE A 848 10.14 21.79 2.04
C PHE A 848 9.38 21.28 0.81
N ARG A 849 8.05 21.12 0.91
CA ARG A 849 7.22 20.72 -0.24
C ARG A 849 7.15 21.81 -1.31
N CYS A 850 7.02 23.08 -0.92
CA CYS A 850 7.03 24.21 -1.84
C CYS A 850 8.35 24.26 -2.63
N ARG A 851 9.47 24.10 -1.94
CA ARG A 851 10.81 24.06 -2.54
C ARG A 851 10.98 22.83 -3.45
N ALA A 852 10.47 21.67 -3.06
CA ALA A 852 10.51 20.45 -3.87
C ALA A 852 9.74 20.60 -5.19
N VAL A 853 8.55 21.23 -5.15
CA VAL A 853 7.79 21.52 -6.38
C VAL A 853 8.54 22.50 -7.28
N ARG A 854 9.14 23.55 -6.70
CA ARG A 854 9.95 24.54 -7.44
C ARG A 854 11.14 23.89 -8.16
N GLU A 855 11.90 23.05 -7.46
CA GLU A 855 13.08 22.35 -8.01
C GLU A 855 12.71 21.23 -8.99
N ALA A 856 11.65 20.46 -8.71
CA ALA A 856 11.27 19.31 -9.53
C ALA A 856 10.67 19.70 -10.89
N LEU A 857 9.83 20.74 -10.92
CA LEU A 857 9.01 21.03 -12.10
C LEU A 857 9.50 22.22 -12.94
N CYS A 858 10.43 23.05 -12.43
CA CYS A 858 10.87 24.30 -13.09
C CYS A 858 9.71 25.20 -13.57
N CYS A 859 8.49 24.98 -13.06
CA CYS A 859 7.26 25.60 -13.53
C CYS A 859 7.07 26.95 -12.84
N PHE A 860 7.20 28.04 -13.59
CA PHE A 860 6.81 29.40 -13.18
C PHE A 860 5.28 29.58 -13.21
N SER A 861 4.56 28.65 -12.59
CA SER A 861 3.11 28.72 -12.45
C SER A 861 2.74 29.70 -11.33
N SER A 862 1.65 30.45 -11.47
CA SER A 862 1.10 31.32 -10.43
C SER A 862 0.64 30.56 -9.17
N HIS A 863 0.66 29.22 -9.19
CA HIS A 863 0.04 28.35 -8.19
C HIS A 863 0.95 27.91 -7.04
N TYR A 864 2.28 28.10 -7.06
CA TYR A 864 3.13 27.75 -5.89
C TYR A 864 2.80 28.61 -4.65
N LYS A 865 2.27 29.83 -4.87
CA LYS A 865 1.89 30.79 -3.83
C LYS A 865 0.84 30.24 -2.85
N THR A 866 0.15 29.16 -3.22
CA THR A 866 -0.93 28.56 -2.46
C THR A 866 -0.54 27.23 -1.77
N LEU A 867 0.75 26.86 -1.79
CA LEU A 867 1.29 25.64 -1.15
C LEU A 867 1.70 25.82 0.31
N LEU A 868 1.65 27.05 0.82
CA LEU A 868 2.00 27.44 2.19
C LEU A 868 0.70 27.68 2.99
N ALA A 869 0.50 26.92 4.08
CA ALA A 869 -0.79 26.77 4.73
C ALA A 869 -1.26 28.04 5.45
N PHE A 870 -0.36 28.69 6.20
CA PHE A 870 -0.70 29.89 6.97
C PHE A 870 -0.83 31.12 6.07
N LYS A 871 0.02 31.23 5.05
CA LYS A 871 -0.06 32.24 4.00
C LYS A 871 -1.35 32.11 3.18
N LEU A 872 -1.73 30.89 2.82
CA LEU A 872 -2.99 30.61 2.14
C LEU A 872 -4.18 31.06 2.99
N ALA A 873 -4.21 30.67 4.27
CA ALA A 873 -5.29 31.03 5.18
C ALA A 873 -5.42 32.56 5.34
N GLU A 874 -4.33 33.31 5.43
CA GLU A 874 -4.41 34.79 5.51
C GLU A 874 -4.83 35.45 4.18
N SER A 875 -4.54 34.82 3.04
CA SER A 875 -4.90 35.34 1.72
C SER A 875 -6.37 35.12 1.35
N LEU A 876 -7.00 34.08 1.89
CA LEU A 876 -8.36 33.68 1.53
C LEU A 876 -9.44 34.49 2.29
N PRO A 877 -10.54 34.89 1.62
CA PRO A 877 -11.74 35.38 2.30
C PRO A 877 -12.33 34.27 3.18
N ARG A 878 -12.61 34.58 4.46
CA ARG A 878 -12.96 33.62 5.52
C ARG A 878 -11.87 32.61 5.87
N GLY A 879 -10.61 32.88 5.54
CA GLY A 879 -9.51 32.04 5.99
C GLY A 879 -9.27 32.09 7.51
N ASP A 880 -9.89 33.04 8.23
CA ASP A 880 -10.05 32.98 9.69
C ASP A 880 -10.72 31.69 10.15
N MET A 881 -11.68 31.15 9.38
CA MET A 881 -12.30 29.86 9.67
C MET A 881 -11.34 28.68 9.54
N ILE A 882 -10.36 28.75 8.62
CA ILE A 882 -9.34 27.70 8.47
C ILE A 882 -8.47 27.68 9.73
N LEU A 883 -8.02 28.85 10.18
CA LEU A 883 -7.22 29.01 11.41
C LEU A 883 -8.01 28.71 12.70
N GLU A 884 -9.29 29.09 12.78
CA GLU A 884 -10.18 28.73 13.89
C GLU A 884 -10.41 27.21 13.95
N THR A 885 -10.63 26.57 12.79
CA THR A 885 -10.76 25.12 12.70
C THR A 885 -9.46 24.44 13.11
N LEU A 886 -8.31 24.90 12.62
CA LEU A 886 -7.00 24.39 13.02
C LEU A 886 -6.76 24.54 14.52
N SER A 887 -7.07 25.70 15.10
CA SER A 887 -6.94 25.95 16.54
C SER A 887 -7.82 25.03 17.38
N SER A 888 -9.07 24.79 16.95
CA SER A 888 -9.98 23.89 17.68
C SER A 888 -9.51 22.44 17.65
N ARG A 889 -8.86 22.02 16.56
CA ARG A 889 -8.24 20.69 16.43
C ARG A 889 -6.98 20.56 17.28
N LEU A 890 -6.11 21.55 17.28
CA LEU A 890 -4.91 21.58 18.14
C LEU A 890 -5.27 21.55 19.63
N ALA A 891 -6.41 22.12 20.02
CA ALA A 891 -6.91 22.04 21.40
C ALA A 891 -7.21 20.60 21.86
N LEU A 892 -7.57 19.69 20.95
CA LEU A 892 -7.87 18.28 21.25
C LEU A 892 -6.63 17.45 21.61
N LEU A 893 -5.41 17.95 21.35
CA LEU A 893 -4.15 17.31 21.78
C LEU A 893 -4.03 17.23 23.33
N ASN A 894 -4.76 18.09 24.06
CA ASN A 894 -4.68 18.23 25.52
C ASN A 894 -5.88 17.64 26.31
N ALA A 895 -6.87 17.04 25.67
CA ALA A 895 -8.07 16.56 26.37
C ALA A 895 -7.78 15.37 27.30
N THR A 896 -8.13 15.47 28.58
CA THR A 896 -8.15 14.33 29.53
C THR A 896 -9.44 13.51 29.33
N PRO A 897 -9.38 12.16 29.42
CA PRO A 897 -10.55 11.32 29.20
C PRO A 897 -11.59 11.56 30.30
N VAL A 898 -12.73 12.14 29.93
CA VAL A 898 -13.89 12.29 30.83
C VAL A 898 -14.67 10.97 30.82
N SER A 899 -14.46 10.15 31.85
CA SER A 899 -15.30 8.98 32.12
C SER A 899 -16.64 9.43 32.70
N GLY A 900 -17.68 9.55 31.86
CA GLY A 900 -19.06 9.72 32.35
C GLY A 900 -20.03 10.42 31.41
N SER A 901 -20.49 9.74 30.36
CA SER A 901 -21.75 10.06 29.67
C SER A 901 -22.23 8.83 28.91
N PRO A 902 -23.46 8.32 29.11
CA PRO A 902 -23.88 7.06 28.50
C PRO A 902 -24.12 7.11 26.97
N HIS A 903 -24.19 8.27 26.30
CA HIS A 903 -24.68 8.38 24.91
C HIS A 903 -23.89 9.37 24.00
N GLY A 904 -22.57 9.48 24.14
CA GLY A 904 -21.74 10.34 23.25
C GLY A 904 -20.56 9.58 22.67
N LYS A 905 -20.32 9.69 21.35
CA LYS A 905 -19.12 9.20 20.65
C LYS A 905 -17.87 9.49 21.50
N GLN A 906 -17.08 8.46 21.78
CA GLN A 906 -15.85 8.52 22.58
C GLN A 906 -14.93 9.60 22.00
N GLN A 907 -14.67 10.67 22.75
CA GLN A 907 -13.80 11.76 22.31
C GLN A 907 -12.34 11.29 22.38
N LEU A 908 -11.82 10.84 21.25
CA LEU A 908 -10.47 10.28 21.08
C LEU A 908 -9.40 11.37 21.15
N ARG A 909 -8.25 11.06 21.77
CA ARG A 909 -7.10 11.96 21.93
C ARG A 909 -6.33 12.02 20.60
N LEU A 910 -6.13 13.22 20.03
CA LEU A 910 -5.32 13.37 18.81
C LEU A 910 -3.81 13.28 19.10
N SER A 911 -3.04 12.81 18.12
CA SER A 911 -1.57 12.77 18.13
C SER A 911 -0.93 13.91 17.30
N PRO A 912 0.24 14.45 17.67
CA PRO A 912 0.93 15.52 16.93
C PRO A 912 1.72 14.96 15.74
N VAL A 913 1.01 14.63 14.65
CA VAL A 913 1.57 13.85 13.53
C VAL A 913 2.65 14.60 12.73
N ALA A 914 2.52 15.92 12.53
CA ALA A 914 3.53 16.67 11.77
C ALA A 914 4.84 16.80 12.54
N LEU A 915 4.77 17.04 13.85
CA LEU A 915 5.93 17.07 14.74
C LEU A 915 6.63 15.71 14.77
N LEU A 916 5.89 14.61 14.93
CA LEU A 916 6.45 13.25 14.93
C LEU A 916 7.14 12.91 13.60
N THR A 917 6.52 13.28 12.48
CA THR A 917 7.11 13.08 11.15
C THR A 917 8.43 13.83 11.01
N LEU A 918 8.49 15.09 11.47
CA LEU A 918 9.71 15.89 11.43
C LEU A 918 10.83 15.30 12.31
N CYS A 919 10.49 14.81 13.51
CA CYS A 919 11.41 14.11 14.40
C CYS A 919 11.96 12.82 13.77
N GLN A 920 11.10 12.03 13.12
CA GLN A 920 11.49 10.79 12.43
C GLN A 920 12.42 11.04 11.24
N LEU A 921 12.24 12.15 10.51
CA LEU A 921 13.17 12.58 9.46
C LEU A 921 14.53 13.05 10.01
N GLY A 922 14.66 13.18 11.33
CA GLY A 922 15.91 13.44 12.04
C GLY A 922 16.11 14.89 12.46
N PHE A 923 15.05 15.70 12.53
CA PHE A 923 15.12 17.06 13.09
C PHE A 923 14.64 17.06 14.55
N THR A 924 15.48 17.47 15.48
CA THR A 924 15.15 17.56 16.91
C THR A 924 14.73 18.98 17.29
N LEU A 925 13.44 19.19 17.56
CA LEU A 925 12.88 20.46 18.06
C LEU A 925 12.83 20.55 19.61
N GLN A 926 13.12 19.47 20.35
CA GLN A 926 13.09 19.41 21.82
C GLN A 926 14.18 18.46 22.38
N LYS A 927 14.67 18.72 23.60
CA LYS A 927 15.52 17.79 24.39
C LYS A 927 14.62 16.79 25.14
N GLU A 928 14.78 15.50 24.83
CA GLU A 928 14.34 14.33 25.61
C GLU A 928 13.08 14.51 26.48
N ALA A 929 11.91 14.44 25.85
CA ALA A 929 10.69 14.01 26.52
C ALA A 929 10.24 12.68 25.91
N ASN A 930 10.04 11.66 26.76
CA ASN A 930 9.46 10.37 26.39
C ASN A 930 8.05 10.58 25.81
N LEU A 931 7.94 10.89 24.51
CA LEU A 931 6.71 10.69 23.75
C LEU A 931 6.49 9.19 23.70
N GLY A 932 5.71 8.68 24.65
CA GLY A 932 5.36 7.27 24.74
C GLY A 932 4.88 6.76 23.39
N LEU A 933 5.66 5.83 22.82
CA LEU A 933 5.40 5.16 21.54
C LEU A 933 4.24 4.15 21.65
N GLU A 934 3.28 4.40 22.55
CA GLU A 934 2.14 3.53 22.81
C GLU A 934 0.88 4.20 22.24
N VAL A 935 0.40 3.61 21.13
CA VAL A 935 -0.87 3.85 20.46
C VAL A 935 -0.98 5.24 19.80
N LEU A 936 -0.36 5.39 18.62
CA LEU A 936 -0.71 6.44 17.66
C LEU A 936 -2.06 6.09 17.00
N GLU A 937 -3.13 6.76 17.40
CA GLU A 937 -4.37 6.80 16.62
C GLU A 937 -4.27 7.93 15.56
N PHE A 938 -4.72 7.65 14.33
CA PHE A 938 -4.61 8.50 13.15
C PHE A 938 -5.07 9.93 13.44
N GLY A 939 -4.14 10.90 13.43
CA GLY A 939 -4.40 12.29 13.84
C GLY A 939 -5.71 12.90 13.31
N ASP A 940 -5.63 13.63 12.19
CA ASP A 940 -6.78 14.38 11.66
C ASP A 940 -7.63 13.62 10.61
N LEU A 941 -7.28 12.38 10.27
CA LEU A 941 -7.81 11.65 9.10
C LEU A 941 -8.70 10.47 9.51
N TRP A 942 -9.95 10.49 9.06
CA TRP A 942 -10.94 9.42 9.26
C TRP A 942 -11.28 8.80 7.91
N ALA A 943 -11.37 7.47 7.85
CA ALA A 943 -11.77 6.78 6.62
C ALA A 943 -13.23 7.13 6.28
N GLY A 944 -13.48 7.56 5.04
CA GLY A 944 -14.83 7.89 4.54
C GLY A 944 -15.43 9.22 4.97
N GLU A 945 -14.93 9.90 6.01
CA GLU A 945 -15.32 11.26 6.36
C GLU A 945 -14.37 12.29 5.71
N THR A 946 -14.91 13.37 5.12
CA THR A 946 -14.07 14.50 4.63
C THR A 946 -13.56 15.32 5.80
N ASN A 947 -12.26 15.65 5.80
CA ASN A 947 -11.64 16.36 6.92
C ASN A 947 -12.28 17.76 7.09
N PRO A 948 -12.65 18.19 8.32
CA PRO A 948 -13.20 19.53 8.57
C PRO A 948 -12.32 20.67 8.06
N LEU A 949 -10.99 20.52 8.08
CA LEU A 949 -10.05 21.49 7.52
C LEU A 949 -10.18 21.58 5.99
N GLU A 950 -10.29 20.44 5.31
CA GLU A 950 -10.51 20.37 3.87
C GLU A 950 -11.85 21.03 3.48
N ILE A 951 -12.90 20.80 4.26
CA ILE A 951 -14.22 21.44 4.08
C ILE A 951 -14.08 22.97 4.24
N ALA A 952 -13.39 23.43 5.28
CA ALA A 952 -13.18 24.86 5.53
C ALA A 952 -12.39 25.52 4.37
N VAL A 953 -11.38 24.85 3.83
CA VAL A 953 -10.62 25.31 2.67
C VAL A 953 -11.51 25.36 1.42
N LYS A 954 -12.22 24.27 1.09
CA LYS A 954 -13.15 24.21 -0.07
C LYS A 954 -14.21 25.30 0.01
N GLN A 955 -14.75 25.56 1.21
CA GLN A 955 -15.73 26.62 1.42
C GLN A 955 -15.12 28.01 1.19
N SER A 956 -13.93 28.28 1.72
CA SER A 956 -13.22 29.56 1.53
C SER A 956 -12.82 29.79 0.07
N VAL A 957 -12.36 28.76 -0.63
CA VAL A 957 -12.03 28.82 -2.07
C VAL A 957 -13.29 29.07 -2.92
N SER A 958 -14.41 28.38 -2.64
CA SER A 958 -15.70 28.65 -3.30
C SER A 958 -16.20 30.08 -3.07
N ASP A 959 -16.04 30.57 -1.84
CA ASP A 959 -16.39 31.95 -1.48
C ASP A 959 -15.48 32.97 -2.19
N THR A 960 -14.22 32.63 -2.45
CA THR A 960 -13.27 33.44 -3.24
C THR A 960 -13.73 33.56 -4.69
N GLY A 961 -14.05 32.44 -5.34
CA GLY A 961 -14.54 32.44 -6.72
C GLY A 961 -15.82 33.26 -6.90
N LYS A 962 -16.73 33.24 -5.90
CA LYS A 962 -17.92 34.10 -5.88
C LYS A 962 -17.57 35.59 -5.74
N ALA A 963 -16.61 35.92 -4.88
CA ALA A 963 -16.15 37.30 -4.68
C ALA A 963 -15.43 37.84 -5.92
N GLU A 964 -14.63 37.02 -6.60
CA GLU A 964 -13.98 37.34 -7.87
C GLU A 964 -14.99 37.53 -9.00
N ALA A 965 -15.99 36.65 -9.13
CA ALA A 965 -17.08 36.81 -10.09
C ALA A 965 -17.89 38.10 -9.84
N ALA A 966 -18.17 38.43 -8.58
CA ALA A 966 -18.83 39.67 -8.20
C ALA A 966 -17.95 40.91 -8.50
N ARG A 967 -16.64 40.82 -8.24
CA ARG A 967 -15.66 41.87 -8.56
C ARG A 967 -15.54 42.08 -10.07
N ALA A 968 -15.52 41.01 -10.86
CA ALA A 968 -15.56 41.08 -12.31
C ALA A 968 -16.84 41.73 -12.84
N THR A 969 -17.98 41.52 -12.17
CA THR A 969 -19.24 42.21 -12.51
C THR A 969 -19.18 43.69 -12.17
N VAL A 970 -18.56 44.07 -11.04
CA VAL A 970 -18.33 45.47 -10.69
C VAL A 970 -17.37 46.13 -11.68
N ASP A 971 -16.29 45.46 -12.06
CA ASP A 971 -15.31 45.98 -13.02
C ASP A 971 -15.91 46.13 -14.42
N LYS A 972 -16.83 45.25 -14.84
CA LYS A 972 -17.62 45.40 -16.08
C LYS A 972 -18.54 46.63 -16.10
N VAL A 973 -18.94 47.13 -14.93
CA VAL A 973 -19.90 48.24 -14.77
C VAL A 973 -19.20 49.58 -14.46
N LYS A 974 -17.88 49.58 -14.29
CA LYS A 974 -17.08 50.81 -14.21
C LYS A 974 -17.04 51.48 -15.58
N VAL A 975 -17.93 52.44 -15.79
CA VAL A 975 -17.94 53.29 -16.98
C VAL A 975 -17.07 54.53 -16.72
N GLU A 976 -16.17 54.85 -17.65
CA GLU A 976 -15.31 56.03 -17.61
C GLU A 976 -16.08 57.27 -18.13
N GLY A 977 -16.07 58.38 -17.38
CA GLY A 977 -16.70 59.64 -17.75
C GLY A 977 -17.78 60.11 -16.77
N ILE A 978 -17.66 61.36 -16.32
CA ILE A 978 -18.58 61.97 -15.34
C ILE A 978 -20.02 62.09 -15.86
N ASP A 979 -20.22 62.47 -17.12
CA ASP A 979 -21.55 62.69 -17.71
C ASP A 979 -22.36 61.38 -17.80
N THR A 980 -21.70 60.28 -18.14
CA THR A 980 -22.29 58.93 -18.15
C THR A 980 -22.61 58.43 -16.74
N ASN A 981 -21.72 58.65 -15.77
CA ASN A 981 -21.97 58.28 -14.38
C ASN A 981 -23.14 59.09 -13.77
N VAL A 982 -23.29 60.36 -14.12
CA VAL A 982 -24.44 61.18 -13.68
C VAL A 982 -25.75 60.72 -14.32
N ALA A 983 -25.74 60.32 -15.60
CA ALA A 983 -26.91 59.77 -16.28
C ALA A 983 -27.41 58.47 -15.62
N VAL A 984 -26.48 57.55 -15.30
CA VAL A 984 -26.80 56.31 -14.58
C VAL A 984 -27.41 56.62 -13.21
N MET A 985 -26.85 57.60 -12.47
CA MET A 985 -27.35 58.00 -11.15
C MET A 985 -28.77 58.57 -11.22
N LYS A 986 -29.05 59.44 -12.20
CA LYS A 986 -30.36 60.07 -12.39
C LYS A 986 -31.45 59.03 -12.65
N GLU A 987 -31.17 58.07 -13.53
CA GLU A 987 -32.12 57.00 -13.86
C GLU A 987 -32.34 56.03 -12.67
N LEU A 988 -31.30 55.71 -11.90
CA LEU A 988 -31.44 54.90 -10.68
C LEU A 988 -32.29 55.58 -9.59
N LEU A 989 -32.24 56.91 -9.51
CA LEU A 989 -33.02 57.71 -8.56
C LEU A 989 -34.40 58.13 -9.09
N PHE A 990 -34.70 57.89 -10.36
CA PHE A 990 -35.95 58.29 -11.01
C PHE A 990 -37.22 57.90 -10.22
N PRO A 991 -37.37 56.68 -9.66
CA PRO A 991 -38.57 56.32 -8.88
C PRO A 991 -38.74 57.16 -7.59
N VAL A 992 -37.63 57.58 -6.97
CA VAL A 992 -37.64 58.42 -5.78
C VAL A 992 -38.00 59.86 -6.14
N ILE A 993 -37.43 60.36 -7.24
CA ILE A 993 -37.72 61.70 -7.78
C ILE A 993 -39.20 61.80 -8.17
N GLU A 994 -39.74 60.80 -8.86
CA GLU A 994 -41.15 60.70 -9.25
C GLU A 994 -42.09 60.65 -8.04
N SER A 995 -41.74 59.87 -7.01
CA SER A 995 -42.53 59.77 -5.77
C SER A 995 -42.53 61.09 -4.99
N ALA A 996 -41.38 61.76 -4.92
CA ALA A 996 -41.25 63.09 -4.32
C ALA A 996 -42.06 64.13 -5.11
N SER A 997 -42.06 64.06 -6.44
CA SER A 997 -42.89 64.92 -7.29
C SER A 997 -44.38 64.72 -7.05
N ARG A 998 -44.84 63.47 -6.84
CA ARG A 998 -46.25 63.17 -6.51
C ARG A 998 -46.65 63.66 -5.12
N LEU A 999 -45.76 63.51 -4.13
CA LEU A 999 -45.95 64.08 -2.78
C LEU A 999 -45.99 65.61 -2.83
N HIS A 1000 -45.14 66.22 -3.65
CA HIS A 1000 -45.15 67.66 -3.87
C HIS A 1000 -46.45 68.12 -4.55
N HIS A 1001 -46.95 67.37 -5.54
CA HIS A 1001 -48.22 67.64 -6.22
C HIS A 1001 -49.45 67.50 -5.29
N LEU A 1002 -49.39 66.59 -4.31
CA LEU A 1002 -50.40 66.46 -3.24
C LEU A 1002 -50.28 67.58 -2.20
N ALA A 1003 -49.06 68.05 -1.93
CA ALA A 1003 -48.80 69.16 -1.02
C ALA A 1003 -49.11 70.54 -1.65
N SER A 1004 -49.01 70.67 -2.98
CA SER A 1004 -49.36 71.87 -3.74
C SER A 1004 -50.86 72.05 -3.97
N TRP A 1005 -51.70 71.08 -3.53
CA TRP A 1005 -53.17 71.09 -3.64
C TRP A 1005 -53.71 71.19 -5.07
N GLU A 1006 -52.91 70.88 -6.08
CA GLU A 1006 -53.33 70.93 -7.50
C GLU A 1006 -54.51 70.00 -7.82
N ASP A 1007 -54.68 68.89 -7.08
CA ASP A 1007 -55.91 68.07 -7.07
C ASP A 1007 -56.55 68.13 -5.66
N PRO A 1008 -57.59 68.97 -5.45
CA PRO A 1008 -58.13 69.25 -4.12
C PRO A 1008 -58.74 68.02 -3.45
N PHE A 1009 -59.35 67.12 -4.24
CA PHE A 1009 -60.02 65.93 -3.71
C PHE A 1009 -58.98 64.92 -3.18
N LYS A 1010 -57.94 64.63 -3.98
CA LYS A 1010 -56.87 63.71 -3.55
C LYS A 1010 -56.05 64.27 -2.39
N SER A 1011 -55.79 65.58 -2.40
CA SER A 1011 -55.02 66.25 -1.35
C SER A 1011 -55.81 66.30 -0.03
N MET A 1012 -57.12 66.54 -0.07
CA MET A 1012 -58.00 66.48 1.10
C MET A 1012 -58.09 65.04 1.67
N VAL A 1013 -58.29 64.04 0.81
CA VAL A 1013 -58.32 62.63 1.24
C VAL A 1013 -56.98 62.23 1.86
N PHE A 1014 -55.86 62.63 1.26
CA PHE A 1014 -54.52 62.39 1.79
C PHE A 1014 -54.30 63.07 3.14
N LEU A 1015 -54.74 64.33 3.31
CA LEU A 1015 -54.67 65.06 4.57
C LEU A 1015 -55.51 64.38 5.66
N VAL A 1016 -56.77 64.01 5.36
CA VAL A 1016 -57.67 63.34 6.31
C VAL A 1016 -57.10 61.98 6.73
N LEU A 1017 -56.62 61.17 5.78
CA LEU A 1017 -55.98 59.89 6.09
C LEU A 1017 -54.71 60.06 6.92
N SER A 1018 -53.89 61.08 6.62
CA SER A 1018 -52.67 61.38 7.38
C SER A 1018 -52.99 61.86 8.80
N CYS A 1019 -53.99 62.73 8.96
CA CYS A 1019 -54.47 63.18 10.27
C CYS A 1019 -55.06 62.03 11.09
N CYS A 1020 -55.86 61.15 10.47
CA CYS A 1020 -56.36 59.93 11.13
C CYS A 1020 -55.22 59.00 11.56
N ALA A 1021 -54.20 58.81 10.72
CA ALA A 1021 -53.03 58.00 11.06
C ALA A 1021 -52.19 58.61 12.21
N ILE A 1022 -52.13 59.94 12.30
CA ILE A 1022 -51.48 60.65 13.40
C ILE A 1022 -52.30 60.54 14.69
N LEU A 1023 -53.62 60.77 14.64
CA LEU A 1023 -54.52 60.74 15.80
C LEU A 1023 -54.67 59.34 16.40
N TRP A 1024 -54.62 58.29 15.58
CA TRP A 1024 -54.63 56.89 16.06
C TRP A 1024 -53.26 56.35 16.47
N GLY A 1025 -52.21 57.17 16.44
CA GLY A 1025 -50.86 56.77 16.84
C GLY A 1025 -50.21 55.75 15.89
N TRP A 1026 -50.69 55.67 14.65
CA TRP A 1026 -50.15 54.76 13.63
C TRP A 1026 -48.79 55.21 13.07
N THR A 1027 -48.36 56.43 13.39
CA THR A 1027 -47.06 56.99 13.00
C THR A 1027 -45.87 56.12 13.39
N ARG A 1028 -45.94 55.43 14.53
CA ARG A 1028 -44.89 54.47 14.97
C ARG A 1028 -44.78 53.24 14.06
N TYR A 1029 -45.83 52.90 13.31
CA TYR A 1029 -45.89 51.70 12.47
C TYR A 1029 -45.59 51.98 10.99
N ILE A 1030 -45.52 53.24 10.56
CA ILE A 1030 -45.25 53.62 9.17
C ILE A 1030 -43.89 53.06 8.72
N LEU A 1031 -42.83 53.34 9.49
CA LEU A 1031 -41.48 52.91 9.16
C LEU A 1031 -41.32 51.38 9.20
N PRO A 1032 -41.78 50.65 10.25
CA PRO A 1032 -41.86 49.18 10.23
C PRO A 1032 -42.59 48.61 9.02
N SER A 1033 -43.70 49.22 8.61
CA SER A 1033 -44.51 48.72 7.49
C SER A 1033 -43.78 48.82 6.15
N ILE A 1034 -42.96 49.86 5.94
CA ILE A 1034 -42.11 50.00 4.75
C ILE A 1034 -41.08 48.86 4.70
N PHE A 1035 -40.40 48.58 5.82
CA PHE A 1035 -39.43 47.49 5.91
C PHE A 1035 -40.05 46.12 5.65
N VAL A 1036 -41.25 45.85 6.21
CA VAL A 1036 -42.00 44.62 5.95
C VAL A 1036 -42.42 44.52 4.48
N TRP A 1037 -42.91 45.61 3.89
CA TRP A 1037 -43.31 45.64 2.48
C TRP A 1037 -42.14 45.35 1.54
N CYS A 1038 -40.98 45.99 1.76
CA CYS A 1038 -39.78 45.69 0.98
C CYS A 1038 -39.31 44.24 1.16
N ALA A 1039 -39.37 43.68 2.37
CA ALA A 1039 -39.03 42.28 2.62
C ALA A 1039 -39.99 41.30 1.90
N VAL A 1040 -41.29 41.59 1.92
CA VAL A 1040 -42.31 40.80 1.20
C VAL A 1040 -42.08 40.87 -0.32
N LEU A 1041 -41.74 42.04 -0.86
CA LEU A 1041 -41.39 42.18 -2.28
C LEU A 1041 -40.15 41.37 -2.66
N MET A 1042 -39.10 41.41 -1.84
CA MET A 1042 -37.87 40.64 -2.05
C MET A 1042 -38.13 39.13 -2.05
N LEU A 1043 -38.92 38.63 -1.09
CA LEU A 1043 -39.31 37.22 -0.98
C LEU A 1043 -40.29 36.79 -2.08
N GLY A 1044 -41.23 37.66 -2.44
CA GLY A 1044 -42.20 37.44 -3.51
C GLY A 1044 -41.55 37.35 -4.89
N ARG A 1045 -40.63 38.27 -5.22
CA ARG A 1045 -39.86 38.21 -6.47
C ARG A 1045 -39.01 36.95 -6.57
N ARG A 1046 -38.44 36.48 -5.46
CA ARG A 1046 -37.71 35.21 -5.43
C ARG A 1046 -38.60 34.00 -5.76
N TYR A 1047 -39.83 33.97 -5.23
CA TYR A 1047 -40.75 32.85 -5.50
C TYR A 1047 -41.17 32.80 -6.97
N VAL A 1048 -41.37 33.98 -7.59
CA VAL A 1048 -41.78 34.11 -8.99
C VAL A 1048 -40.61 33.92 -9.97
N SER A 1049 -39.38 34.30 -9.62
CA SER A 1049 -38.24 34.42 -10.55
C SER A 1049 -37.40 33.15 -10.75
N LYS A 1050 -37.90 31.95 -10.46
CA LYS A 1050 -37.09 30.71 -10.64
C LYS A 1050 -36.64 30.43 -12.10
N LYS A 1051 -37.10 31.17 -13.13
CA LYS A 1051 -36.77 30.90 -14.56
C LYS A 1051 -36.66 32.09 -15.55
N MET A 1052 -36.46 33.34 -15.12
CA MET A 1052 -36.32 34.48 -16.07
C MET A 1052 -34.94 35.17 -15.93
N PRO A 1053 -34.16 35.36 -17.01
CA PRO A 1053 -32.95 36.19 -16.97
C PRO A 1053 -33.33 37.67 -16.78
N LEU A 1054 -32.54 38.40 -15.98
CA LEU A 1054 -32.77 39.83 -15.72
C LEU A 1054 -32.54 40.68 -16.97
N GLU A 1055 -33.47 41.58 -17.28
CA GLU A 1055 -33.27 42.63 -18.29
C GLU A 1055 -32.18 43.61 -17.83
N ALA A 1056 -31.20 43.86 -18.70
CA ALA A 1056 -30.12 44.81 -18.43
C ALA A 1056 -30.64 46.24 -18.35
N PHE A 1057 -30.07 47.04 -17.43
CA PHE A 1057 -30.51 48.42 -17.23
C PHE A 1057 -30.01 49.33 -18.38
N ARG A 1058 -30.93 49.77 -19.24
CA ARG A 1058 -30.62 50.56 -20.44
C ARG A 1058 -30.48 52.05 -20.11
N VAL A 1059 -29.29 52.60 -20.34
CA VAL A 1059 -29.01 54.03 -20.13
C VAL A 1059 -28.56 54.68 -21.43
N THR A 1060 -29.22 55.76 -21.83
CA THR A 1060 -28.87 56.56 -23.01
C THR A 1060 -27.65 57.43 -22.73
N THR A 1061 -26.61 57.31 -23.57
CA THR A 1061 -25.39 58.12 -23.43
C THR A 1061 -25.62 59.58 -23.87
N PRO A 1062 -25.11 60.58 -23.13
CA PRO A 1062 -25.12 61.97 -23.57
C PRO A 1062 -24.20 62.19 -24.80
N PRO A 1063 -24.41 63.26 -25.62
CA PRO A 1063 -23.63 63.51 -26.83
C PRO A 1063 -22.14 63.80 -26.55
N ASN A 1064 -21.25 63.34 -27.43
CA ASN A 1064 -19.80 63.50 -27.30
C ASN A 1064 -19.38 64.98 -27.36
N LYS A 1065 -18.66 65.46 -26.34
CA LYS A 1065 -17.98 66.78 -26.33
C LYS A 1065 -16.58 66.71 -26.96
N ASN A 1066 -16.14 67.81 -27.57
CA ASN A 1066 -14.87 67.93 -28.28
C ASN A 1066 -13.64 67.81 -27.36
N ALA A 1067 -12.52 67.31 -27.89
CA ALA A 1067 -11.28 67.00 -27.15
C ALA A 1067 -10.68 68.19 -26.38
N VAL A 1068 -10.99 69.43 -26.79
CA VAL A 1068 -10.51 70.67 -26.15
C VAL A 1068 -11.32 71.00 -24.87
N GLU A 1069 -12.59 70.60 -24.77
CA GLU A 1069 -13.40 70.77 -23.54
C GLU A 1069 -13.04 69.75 -22.45
N ARG A 1070 -12.48 68.59 -22.83
CA ARG A 1070 -11.99 67.56 -21.89
C ARG A 1070 -10.69 67.97 -21.20
N LEU A 1071 -9.88 68.84 -21.81
CA LEU A 1071 -8.60 69.33 -21.27
C LEU A 1071 -8.79 70.48 -20.28
N LEU A 1072 -9.86 71.26 -20.40
CA LEU A 1072 -10.15 72.45 -19.58
C LEU A 1072 -10.78 72.12 -18.21
N THR A 1073 -11.19 70.87 -17.97
CA THR A 1073 -11.85 70.42 -16.73
C THR A 1073 -10.98 69.53 -15.85
N LEU A 1074 -9.66 69.51 -16.07
CA LEU A 1074 -8.73 68.72 -15.26
C LEU A 1074 -8.30 69.51 -14.02
N GLN A 1075 -9.16 69.50 -13.01
CA GLN A 1075 -8.83 69.89 -11.65
C GLN A 1075 -9.08 68.67 -10.77
N GLU A 1076 -8.10 68.28 -9.94
CA GLU A 1076 -8.10 67.05 -9.12
C GLU A 1076 -9.41 66.82 -8.33
N ALA A 1077 -10.12 67.90 -8.01
CA ALA A 1077 -11.45 67.88 -7.40
C ALA A 1077 -12.52 67.14 -8.24
N ILE A 1078 -12.47 67.21 -9.58
CA ILE A 1078 -13.45 66.55 -10.45
C ILE A 1078 -13.20 65.05 -10.53
N THR A 1079 -11.94 64.60 -10.49
CA THR A 1079 -11.61 63.16 -10.45
C THR A 1079 -12.02 62.53 -9.11
N GLU A 1080 -11.88 63.27 -8.00
CA GLU A 1080 -12.43 62.84 -6.70
C GLU A 1080 -13.96 62.80 -6.70
N VAL A 1081 -14.62 63.79 -7.30
CA VAL A 1081 -16.09 63.84 -7.45
C VAL A 1081 -16.59 62.72 -8.37
N GLU A 1082 -15.91 62.45 -9.49
CA GLU A 1082 -16.23 61.35 -10.39
C GLU A 1082 -16.05 60.00 -9.67
N GLY A 1083 -14.95 59.83 -8.93
CA GLY A 1083 -14.73 58.65 -8.09
C GLY A 1083 -15.76 58.52 -6.96
N LEU A 1084 -16.31 59.61 -6.44
CA LEU A 1084 -17.42 59.61 -5.47
C LEU A 1084 -18.74 59.19 -6.12
N ILE A 1085 -19.08 59.76 -7.28
CA ILE A 1085 -20.29 59.43 -8.05
C ILE A 1085 -20.25 57.97 -8.51
N GLN A 1086 -19.11 57.50 -9.00
CA GLN A 1086 -18.92 56.11 -9.42
C GLN A 1086 -19.10 55.15 -8.23
N ARG A 1087 -18.54 55.49 -7.06
CA ARG A 1087 -18.78 54.73 -5.82
C ARG A 1087 -20.26 54.72 -5.43
N ALA A 1088 -20.95 55.86 -5.50
CA ALA A 1088 -22.37 55.96 -5.22
C ALA A 1088 -23.22 55.11 -6.19
N ASN A 1089 -22.90 55.13 -7.49
CA ASN A 1089 -23.56 54.30 -8.50
C ASN A 1089 -23.38 52.80 -8.25
N ILE A 1090 -22.15 52.36 -7.93
CA ILE A 1090 -21.87 50.97 -7.58
C ILE A 1090 -22.69 50.55 -6.35
N VAL A 1091 -22.80 51.41 -5.34
CA VAL A 1091 -23.64 51.15 -4.15
C VAL A 1091 -25.12 51.01 -4.53
N LEU A 1092 -25.67 51.93 -5.33
CA LEU A 1092 -27.07 51.88 -5.77
C LEU A 1092 -27.38 50.63 -6.61
N LEU A 1093 -26.47 50.24 -7.51
CA LEU A 1093 -26.63 49.04 -8.33
C LEU A 1093 -26.56 47.75 -7.51
N LYS A 1094 -25.70 47.70 -6.48
CA LYS A 1094 -25.65 46.58 -5.53
C LYS A 1094 -26.93 46.50 -4.68
N LEU A 1095 -27.43 47.64 -4.17
CA LEU A 1095 -28.70 47.69 -3.42
C LEU A 1095 -29.88 47.23 -4.27
N ARG A 1096 -29.89 47.63 -5.55
CA ARG A 1096 -30.90 47.15 -6.52
C ARG A 1096 -30.78 45.66 -6.79
N ALA A 1097 -29.56 45.12 -6.94
CA ALA A 1097 -29.35 43.68 -7.12
C ALA A 1097 -29.90 42.87 -5.93
N ILE A 1098 -29.76 43.39 -4.70
CA ILE A 1098 -30.34 42.79 -3.49
C ILE A 1098 -31.87 42.83 -3.54
N LEU A 1099 -32.46 43.98 -3.87
CA LEU A 1099 -33.92 44.17 -3.98
C LEU A 1099 -34.55 43.29 -5.06
N LEU A 1100 -33.83 43.05 -6.17
CA LEU A 1100 -34.24 42.19 -7.28
C LEU A 1100 -33.96 40.70 -7.07
N ALA A 1101 -33.47 40.31 -5.89
CA ALA A 1101 -33.19 38.92 -5.53
C ALA A 1101 -32.14 38.21 -6.42
N VAL A 1102 -31.16 38.95 -6.96
CA VAL A 1102 -30.11 38.41 -7.84
C VAL A 1102 -29.25 37.36 -7.13
N LEU A 1103 -29.05 37.49 -5.82
CA LEU A 1103 -28.29 36.55 -4.99
C LEU A 1103 -29.18 35.98 -3.86
N PRO A 1104 -29.78 34.79 -4.03
CA PRO A 1104 -30.85 34.30 -3.15
C PRO A 1104 -30.48 34.27 -1.65
N GLN A 1105 -29.25 33.86 -1.32
CA GLN A 1105 -28.77 33.76 0.06
C GLN A 1105 -28.60 35.13 0.74
N ALA A 1106 -28.14 36.15 0.00
CA ALA A 1106 -27.98 37.50 0.55
C ALA A 1106 -29.35 38.18 0.71
N THR A 1107 -30.25 37.98 -0.26
CA THR A 1107 -31.62 38.50 -0.23
C THR A 1107 -32.43 37.93 0.95
N GLU A 1108 -32.31 36.63 1.26
CA GLU A 1108 -32.96 36.05 2.45
C GLU A 1108 -32.49 36.70 3.75
N ARG A 1109 -31.16 36.81 3.93
CA ARG A 1109 -30.59 37.41 5.14
C ARG A 1109 -30.98 38.87 5.30
N VAL A 1110 -30.96 39.65 4.21
CA VAL A 1110 -31.37 41.06 4.24
C VAL A 1110 -32.87 41.18 4.49
N ALA A 1111 -33.71 40.34 3.87
CA ALA A 1111 -35.16 40.34 4.12
C ALA A 1111 -35.49 39.98 5.57
N LEU A 1112 -34.85 38.95 6.14
CA LEU A 1112 -34.99 38.58 7.55
C LEU A 1112 -34.52 39.71 8.48
N LEU A 1113 -33.38 40.34 8.17
CA LEU A 1113 -32.89 41.49 8.92
C LEU A 1113 -33.87 42.66 8.85
N MET A 1114 -34.46 42.96 7.69
CA MET A 1114 -35.47 44.03 7.56
C MET A 1114 -36.74 43.71 8.35
N ILE A 1115 -37.19 42.45 8.41
CA ILE A 1115 -38.31 42.02 9.25
C ILE A 1115 -37.96 42.16 10.74
N PHE A 1116 -36.75 41.76 11.14
CA PHE A 1116 -36.27 41.92 12.51
C PHE A 1116 -36.19 43.40 12.91
N VAL A 1117 -35.61 44.25 12.06
CA VAL A 1117 -35.54 45.70 12.28
C VAL A 1117 -36.95 46.30 12.33
N ALA A 1118 -37.88 45.86 11.47
CA ALA A 1118 -39.27 46.29 11.53
C ALA A 1118 -39.94 45.90 12.86
N ALA A 1119 -39.71 44.68 13.36
CA ALA A 1119 -40.22 44.24 14.66
C ALA A 1119 -39.62 45.08 15.80
N VAL A 1120 -38.30 45.29 15.81
CA VAL A 1120 -37.64 46.14 16.81
C VAL A 1120 -38.20 47.57 16.79
N LEU A 1121 -38.38 48.17 15.60
CA LEU A 1121 -38.97 49.50 15.45
C LEU A 1121 -40.46 49.55 15.83
N ALA A 1122 -41.20 48.45 15.68
CA ALA A 1122 -42.63 48.37 16.04
C ALA A 1122 -42.87 48.19 17.54
N PHE A 1123 -41.94 47.52 18.26
CA PHE A 1123 -42.09 47.18 19.68
C PHE A 1123 -41.22 48.02 20.63
N ALA A 1124 -40.08 48.56 20.19
CA ALA A 1124 -39.20 49.38 21.02
C ALA A 1124 -39.62 50.86 21.00
N SER A 1125 -39.58 51.54 22.16
CA SER A 1125 -39.80 52.99 22.19
C SER A 1125 -38.58 53.75 21.69
N MET A 1126 -38.80 54.86 20.98
CA MET A 1126 -37.74 55.64 20.31
C MET A 1126 -36.60 56.06 21.26
N HIS A 1127 -36.88 56.30 22.54
CA HIS A 1127 -35.85 56.66 23.53
C HIS A 1127 -34.87 55.51 23.83
N HIS A 1128 -35.32 54.25 23.84
CA HIS A 1128 -34.45 53.09 24.04
C HIS A 1128 -33.54 52.86 22.83
N LEU A 1129 -34.05 53.10 21.61
CA LEU A 1129 -33.26 52.98 20.39
C LEU A 1129 -32.14 54.02 20.33
N ILE A 1130 -32.42 55.27 20.72
CA ILE A 1130 -31.41 56.34 20.79
C ILE A 1130 -30.31 55.99 21.81
N LEU A 1131 -30.69 55.47 22.99
CA LEU A 1131 -29.73 55.02 24.00
C LEU A 1131 -28.82 53.89 23.49
N LEU A 1132 -29.39 52.93 22.75
CA LEU A 1132 -28.66 51.77 22.22
C LEU A 1132 -27.65 52.20 21.14
N VAL A 1133 -28.03 53.14 20.27
CA VAL A 1133 -27.12 53.74 19.28
C VAL A 1133 -26.01 54.54 19.96
N PHE A 1134 -26.33 55.31 21.00
CA PHE A 1134 -25.34 56.06 21.77
C PHE A 1134 -24.32 55.14 22.46
N LEU A 1135 -24.80 54.06 23.11
CA LEU A 1135 -23.94 53.08 23.76
C LEU A 1135 -23.04 52.35 22.74
N GLU A 1136 -23.57 52.01 21.57
CA GLU A 1136 -22.79 51.39 20.49
C GLU A 1136 -21.67 52.31 20.00
N ALA A 1137 -22.00 53.57 19.72
CA ALA A 1137 -21.03 54.56 19.22
C ALA A 1137 -19.88 54.79 20.21
N PHE A 1138 -20.18 54.84 21.51
CA PHE A 1138 -19.20 55.16 22.55
C PHE A 1138 -18.37 53.95 23.01
N THR A 1139 -18.92 52.74 22.97
CA THR A 1139 -18.21 51.53 23.42
C THR A 1139 -17.43 50.82 22.31
N ARG A 1140 -17.56 51.25 21.04
CA ARG A 1140 -16.96 50.59 19.87
C ARG A 1140 -15.44 50.51 19.91
N GLU A 1141 -14.79 51.57 20.35
CA GLU A 1141 -13.32 51.68 20.37
C GLU A 1141 -12.71 51.18 21.69
N MET A 1142 -13.51 50.65 22.62
CA MET A 1142 -13.01 50.11 23.89
C MET A 1142 -12.13 48.88 23.65
N PRO A 1143 -10.97 48.74 24.32
CA PRO A 1143 -10.00 47.66 24.07
C PRO A 1143 -10.61 46.24 24.10
N TYR A 1144 -11.48 45.96 25.07
CA TYR A 1144 -12.15 44.67 25.22
C TYR A 1144 -13.17 44.34 24.12
N ARG A 1145 -13.69 45.34 23.42
CA ARG A 1145 -14.72 45.18 22.37
C ARG A 1145 -14.17 45.39 20.96
N LYS A 1146 -13.05 46.11 20.82
CA LYS A 1146 -12.45 46.54 19.55
C LYS A 1146 -12.18 45.39 18.58
N GLU A 1147 -11.70 44.25 19.07
CA GLU A 1147 -11.41 43.09 18.23
C GLU A 1147 -12.69 42.40 17.71
N SER A 1148 -13.73 42.31 18.55
CA SER A 1148 -15.04 41.79 18.15
C SER A 1148 -15.72 42.72 17.15
N SER A 1149 -15.69 44.03 17.39
CA SER A 1149 -16.22 45.04 16.48
C SER A 1149 -15.46 45.06 15.15
N GLY A 1150 -14.14 44.94 15.19
CA GLY A 1150 -13.27 44.83 14.01
C GLY A 1150 -13.55 43.58 13.18
N ARG A 1151 -13.72 42.41 13.82
CA ARG A 1151 -14.14 41.17 13.16
C ARG A 1151 -15.49 41.33 12.47
N TRP A 1152 -16.47 41.93 13.15
CA TRP A 1152 -17.80 42.16 12.59
C TRP A 1152 -17.76 43.13 11.39
N LEU A 1153 -17.01 44.23 11.50
CA LEU A 1153 -16.77 45.19 10.42
C LEU A 1153 -16.06 44.55 9.22
N ARG A 1154 -15.07 43.67 9.46
CA ARG A 1154 -14.40 42.91 8.41
C ARG A 1154 -15.39 41.98 7.70
N ARG A 1155 -16.19 41.21 8.45
CA ARG A 1155 -17.22 40.31 7.89
C ARG A 1155 -18.28 41.06 7.08
N LEU A 1156 -18.70 42.23 7.54
CA LEU A 1156 -19.62 43.10 6.78
C LEU A 1156 -18.97 43.61 5.49
N ARG A 1157 -17.70 44.02 5.54
CA ARG A 1157 -16.96 44.47 4.36
C ARG A 1157 -16.81 43.34 3.34
N GLU A 1158 -16.43 42.16 3.80
CA GLU A 1158 -16.32 40.95 2.97
C GLU A 1158 -17.69 40.57 2.37
N TRP A 1159 -18.76 40.62 3.16
CA TRP A 1159 -20.12 40.41 2.68
C TRP A 1159 -20.52 41.43 1.59
N TRP A 1160 -20.20 42.71 1.79
CA TRP A 1160 -20.48 43.77 0.81
C TRP A 1160 -19.72 43.60 -0.50
N VAL A 1161 -18.47 43.12 -0.44
CA VAL A 1161 -17.65 42.83 -1.63
C VAL A 1161 -18.26 41.71 -2.48
N ARG A 1162 -18.89 40.70 -1.84
CA ARG A 1162 -19.52 39.54 -2.51
C ARG A 1162 -20.78 39.87 -3.31
N ILE A 1163 -21.44 40.99 -3.06
CA ILE A 1163 -22.68 41.34 -3.76
C ILE A 1163 -22.31 41.84 -5.18
N PRO A 1164 -22.80 41.20 -6.26
CA PRO A 1164 -22.57 41.68 -7.62
C PRO A 1164 -23.37 42.96 -7.88
N ALA A 1165 -22.86 43.83 -8.76
CA ALA A 1165 -23.63 44.96 -9.27
C ALA A 1165 -24.64 44.47 -10.33
N ALA A 1166 -25.82 45.09 -10.42
CA ALA A 1166 -26.77 44.81 -11.50
C ALA A 1166 -26.16 45.24 -12.86
N PRO A 1167 -26.33 44.45 -13.95
CA PRO A 1167 -25.74 44.76 -15.25
C PRO A 1167 -26.38 46.01 -15.88
N VAL A 1168 -25.53 46.87 -16.45
CA VAL A 1168 -25.92 48.11 -17.14
C VAL A 1168 -25.57 47.98 -18.63
N GLU A 1169 -26.51 48.33 -19.51
CA GLU A 1169 -26.35 48.32 -20.96
C GLU A 1169 -26.43 49.77 -21.47
N LEU A 1170 -25.36 50.30 -22.05
CA LEU A 1170 -25.31 51.67 -22.58
C LEU A 1170 -25.82 51.67 -24.02
N ILE A 1171 -26.90 52.40 -24.30
CA ILE A 1171 -27.42 52.57 -25.65
C ILE A 1171 -26.84 53.86 -26.24
N LYS A 1172 -26.06 53.72 -27.32
CA LYS A 1172 -25.59 54.86 -28.13
C LYS A 1172 -26.73 55.41 -28.97
N GLN A 1173 -26.83 56.74 -29.06
CA GLN A 1173 -27.97 57.43 -29.66
C GLN A 1173 -27.96 57.47 -31.21
N ASP A 1174 -27.01 56.83 -31.88
CA ASP A 1174 -26.81 56.99 -33.34
C ASP A 1174 -27.57 55.97 -34.23
N ASP A 1175 -28.18 54.91 -33.67
CA ASP A 1175 -28.89 53.90 -34.49
C ASP A 1175 -30.42 54.08 -34.52
N LYS A 1176 -30.88 55.31 -34.76
CA LYS A 1176 -32.26 55.57 -35.23
C LYS A 1176 -32.24 56.25 -36.60
N LYS A 1177 -31.63 55.58 -37.59
CA LYS A 1177 -31.97 55.74 -39.01
C LYS A 1177 -31.96 54.37 -39.71
N GLY A 1178 -33.14 53.75 -39.80
CA GLY A 1178 -33.45 52.74 -40.83
C GLY A 1178 -33.80 51.33 -40.35
N LYS A 1179 -35.11 51.07 -40.30
CA LYS A 1179 -35.84 49.78 -40.20
C LYS A 1179 -35.96 49.10 -38.85
#